data_AF-A0A2W5TDM3-F1
#
_entry.id   AF-A0A2W5TDM3-F1
#
_cell.length_a   1.000
_cell.length_b   1.000
_cell.length_c   1.000
_cell.angle_alpha   90.00
_cell.angle_beta   90.00
_cell.angle_gamma   90.00
#
_symmetry.space_group_name_H-M   'P 1'
#
loop_
_entity.id
_entity.type
_entity.pdbx_description
1 polymer ?
#
loop_
_entity_poly.entity_id
_entity_poly.type
_entity_poly.pdbx_seq_one_letter_code
_entity_poly.pdbx_strand_id
1 'polypeptide(L)'
;MSYYTKITKAGLAAITAAMNNNTKVPITYMAFGDGNGLIPQPDENATSLVNEVYRVGLNKVEVHNKNPNWLVCEAIIPSAVGGFNIREVALFDNTGSKMLAVASYPPTYKPSVEEGAAKIQTIRIVIQVDNSGNFELIVDPDVVLATVQYVNDSFIKQNGISILDFGAQADYNVETGTGFNNIQALKQAVDRAKQLKRGVVYIPSGDYYFEIGPNDKVNLGSSGNGIRIIGDGRVATKLYVKATNLEDVFIEISAGSAHNTNRGWRSMSILGAKNNNNYGIWTQYNGSCFSQIDDFYIGGGFVGVDYLNGTGNGTFCEFNILSNGRLDQNQINRRYQVNGGDNSFHGNDIDLVQNQIKPSGIGVQINGITKPAYLYNQFWLEHYFGGDNCTMLELDNCNTDHLSGTLTREGAVIIKTKSAYTKFHFNGDLIGIVGSTVFDLDGSNETGFGKIVFNNISSLSNKNFNHSSLLNYRPSPFKLGHQDRHYNGMTEGIYKIGEGIGFHCYYTSIGFQFNKTLSGNVLDAIPAWNLNPNGNYLKGFSAEVTIANNTKSIALNDTEFYGPSLKLGSITYGRWSGLYMSGIDFTYNALYPHNSNVLTLGTSSNTIKDIYLNNAPTVISDERHKSDIQTIQDAVLDAWGKVDFQMYKLNAEIHEKGSENARYHFGVIAQRIIDAFESENLDWRNYGLLTYEEWDAIPEVLAKPEVLDENGEVIQNATEYQAPKNAGEIYMVRYEECFALEMAYQRRLLNTLLNPQ
;
A
#
# COMPACT_ATOMS: atom_id res chain seq x y z
N MET A 1 -24.06 -32.38 -23.00
CA MET A 1 -25.38 -32.16 -22.37
C MET A 1 -25.61 -30.67 -22.31
N SER A 2 -26.82 -30.22 -22.65
CA SER A 2 -27.22 -28.82 -22.48
C SER A 2 -27.78 -28.63 -21.08
N TYR A 3 -27.44 -27.53 -20.41
CA TYR A 3 -27.98 -27.16 -19.11
C TYR A 3 -29.20 -26.27 -19.31
N TYR A 4 -30.31 -26.57 -18.65
CA TYR A 4 -31.55 -25.82 -18.80
C TYR A 4 -32.37 -25.82 -17.51
N THR A 5 -33.38 -24.95 -17.46
CA THR A 5 -34.33 -24.83 -16.37
C THR A 5 -35.72 -25.23 -16.85
N LYS A 6 -36.52 -25.86 -15.99
CA LYS A 6 -37.96 -26.10 -16.20
C LYS A 6 -38.76 -25.54 -15.04
N ILE A 7 -39.89 -24.93 -15.38
CA ILE A 7 -40.94 -24.59 -14.40
C ILE A 7 -41.64 -25.88 -14.01
N THR A 8 -41.89 -26.08 -12.72
CA THR A 8 -42.61 -27.26 -12.22
C THR A 8 -44.12 -27.07 -12.37
N LYS A 9 -44.90 -28.15 -12.27
CA LYS A 9 -46.37 -28.07 -12.20
C LYS A 9 -46.86 -27.24 -11.02
N ALA A 10 -46.15 -27.32 -9.88
CA ALA A 10 -46.44 -26.50 -8.71
C ALA A 10 -46.16 -25.00 -8.98
N GLY A 11 -45.07 -24.69 -9.68
CA GLY A 11 -44.76 -23.34 -10.13
C GLY A 11 -45.81 -22.79 -11.08
N LEU A 12 -46.23 -23.58 -12.08
CA LEU A 12 -47.28 -23.19 -13.00
C LEU A 12 -48.61 -22.93 -12.28
N ALA A 13 -48.99 -23.80 -11.35
CA ALA A 13 -50.19 -23.62 -10.52
C ALA A 13 -50.11 -22.35 -9.65
N ALA A 14 -48.93 -22.01 -9.12
CA ALA A 14 -48.70 -20.78 -8.36
C ALA A 14 -48.88 -19.53 -9.25
N ILE A 15 -48.38 -19.57 -10.49
CA ILE A 15 -48.57 -18.49 -11.48
C ILE A 15 -50.06 -18.33 -11.81
N THR A 16 -50.79 -19.42 -12.05
CA THR A 16 -52.23 -19.38 -12.31
C THR A 16 -53.01 -18.80 -11.13
N ALA A 17 -52.67 -19.20 -9.91
CA ALA A 17 -53.32 -18.68 -8.70
C ALA A 17 -53.04 -17.18 -8.49
N ALA A 18 -51.81 -16.73 -8.75
CA ALA A 18 -51.43 -15.33 -8.65
C ALA A 18 -52.18 -14.46 -9.67
N MET A 19 -52.33 -14.94 -10.92
CA MET A 19 -53.14 -14.25 -11.95
C MET A 19 -54.61 -14.11 -11.55
N ASN A 20 -55.21 -15.16 -10.98
CA ASN A 20 -56.62 -15.13 -10.55
C ASN A 20 -56.86 -14.18 -9.37
N ASN A 21 -55.86 -14.01 -8.51
CA ASN A 21 -55.95 -13.18 -7.30
C ASN A 21 -55.37 -11.77 -7.50
N ASN A 22 -54.91 -11.43 -8.71
CA ASN A 22 -54.23 -10.18 -9.03
C ASN A 22 -53.02 -9.91 -8.11
N THR A 23 -52.30 -10.97 -7.75
CA THR A 23 -51.05 -10.93 -6.96
C THR A 23 -49.87 -11.40 -7.81
N LYS A 24 -48.65 -11.30 -7.25
CA LYS A 24 -47.42 -11.79 -7.89
C LYS A 24 -46.90 -13.03 -7.17
N VAL A 25 -46.22 -13.92 -7.88
CA VAL A 25 -45.54 -15.08 -7.29
C VAL A 25 -44.20 -14.64 -6.70
N PRO A 26 -43.99 -14.76 -5.38
CA PRO A 26 -42.68 -14.52 -4.78
C PRO A 26 -41.75 -15.69 -5.08
N ILE A 27 -40.57 -15.41 -5.66
CA ILE A 27 -39.46 -16.36 -5.72
C ILE A 27 -38.45 -15.94 -4.66
N THR A 28 -38.34 -16.69 -3.57
CA THR A 28 -37.63 -16.21 -2.38
C THR A 28 -36.38 -17.02 -2.04
N TYR A 29 -36.37 -18.32 -2.30
CA TYR A 29 -35.22 -19.17 -1.96
C TYR A 29 -34.65 -19.88 -3.20
N MET A 30 -33.33 -20.07 -3.19
CA MET A 30 -32.62 -20.95 -4.10
C MET A 30 -32.01 -22.10 -3.30
N ALA A 31 -32.24 -23.33 -3.73
CA ALA A 31 -31.59 -24.52 -3.19
C ALA A 31 -30.59 -25.08 -4.19
N PHE A 32 -29.53 -25.69 -3.67
CA PHE A 32 -28.43 -26.31 -4.42
C PHE A 32 -28.34 -27.77 -4.02
N GLY A 33 -28.11 -28.64 -5.00
CA GLY A 33 -27.92 -30.06 -4.78
C GLY A 33 -26.73 -30.63 -5.53
N ASP A 34 -26.18 -31.70 -4.99
CA ASP A 34 -25.04 -32.41 -5.59
C ASP A 34 -25.47 -33.57 -6.51
N GLY A 35 -26.78 -33.80 -6.65
CA GLY A 35 -27.35 -34.82 -7.53
C GLY A 35 -26.89 -36.25 -7.23
N ASN A 36 -26.43 -36.54 -6.01
CA ASN A 36 -25.76 -37.80 -5.63
C ASN A 36 -24.60 -38.16 -6.58
N GLY A 37 -23.86 -37.13 -7.04
CA GLY A 37 -22.70 -37.29 -7.92
C GLY A 37 -23.01 -37.29 -9.42
N LEU A 38 -24.30 -37.29 -9.81
CA LEU A 38 -24.73 -37.19 -11.21
C LEU A 38 -25.40 -35.84 -11.48
N ILE A 39 -25.58 -35.47 -12.75
CA ILE A 39 -26.30 -34.24 -13.15
C ILE A 39 -27.76 -34.62 -13.43
N PRO A 40 -28.71 -34.31 -12.54
CA PRO A 40 -30.11 -34.65 -12.74
C PRO A 40 -30.71 -33.90 -13.93
N GLN A 41 -31.64 -34.54 -14.64
CA GLN A 41 -32.42 -33.87 -15.68
C GLN A 41 -33.61 -33.15 -15.05
N PRO A 42 -33.86 -31.86 -15.35
CA PRO A 42 -35.03 -31.13 -14.86
C PRO A 42 -36.34 -31.84 -15.22
N ASP A 43 -37.15 -32.14 -14.20
CA ASP A 43 -38.48 -32.73 -14.29
C ASP A 43 -39.55 -31.71 -13.84
N GLU A 44 -40.60 -31.56 -14.63
CA GLU A 44 -41.74 -30.70 -14.32
C GLU A 44 -42.54 -31.18 -13.10
N ASN A 45 -42.40 -32.46 -12.73
CA ASN A 45 -43.08 -33.06 -11.57
C ASN A 45 -42.24 -33.01 -10.29
N ALA A 46 -41.03 -32.43 -10.34
CA ALA A 46 -40.13 -32.39 -9.19
C ALA A 46 -40.73 -31.58 -8.03
N THR A 47 -40.65 -32.16 -6.83
CA THR A 47 -41.07 -31.53 -5.57
C THR A 47 -39.89 -31.25 -4.64
N SER A 48 -38.73 -31.87 -4.89
CA SER A 48 -37.47 -31.73 -4.14
C SER A 48 -36.28 -31.98 -5.08
N LEU A 49 -35.09 -31.51 -4.67
CA LEU A 49 -33.83 -31.84 -5.35
C LEU A 49 -33.47 -33.31 -5.07
N VAL A 50 -32.67 -33.94 -5.93
CA VAL A 50 -32.20 -35.32 -5.73
C VAL A 50 -31.39 -35.46 -4.44
N ASN A 51 -30.53 -34.49 -4.16
CA ASN A 51 -29.88 -34.35 -2.86
C ASN A 51 -29.56 -32.86 -2.59
N GLU A 52 -30.39 -32.21 -1.77
CA GLU A 52 -30.18 -30.82 -1.37
C GLU A 52 -29.04 -30.71 -0.35
N VAL A 53 -28.03 -29.90 -0.68
CA VAL A 53 -26.85 -29.68 0.19
C VAL A 53 -26.86 -28.31 0.84
N TYR A 54 -27.52 -27.33 0.23
CA TYR A 54 -27.62 -25.98 0.79
C TYR A 54 -28.81 -25.22 0.22
N ARG A 55 -29.36 -24.30 1.01
CA ARG A 55 -30.44 -23.40 0.61
C ARG A 55 -30.23 -22.03 1.21
N VAL A 56 -30.52 -21.00 0.42
CA VAL A 56 -30.33 -19.60 0.80
C VAL A 56 -31.41 -18.72 0.17
N GLY A 57 -31.64 -17.55 0.76
CA GLY A 57 -32.47 -16.51 0.16
C GLY A 57 -31.88 -16.03 -1.17
N LEU A 58 -32.74 -15.66 -2.11
CA LEU A 58 -32.33 -15.03 -3.35
C LEU A 58 -31.82 -13.62 -3.08
N ASN A 59 -30.68 -13.30 -3.68
CA ASN A 59 -30.09 -11.96 -3.67
C ASN A 59 -30.78 -11.05 -4.71
N LYS A 60 -31.21 -11.65 -5.84
CA LYS A 60 -31.80 -10.89 -6.95
C LYS A 60 -32.81 -11.72 -7.75
N VAL A 61 -33.93 -11.09 -8.10
CA VAL A 61 -34.85 -11.55 -9.14
C VAL A 61 -35.17 -10.37 -10.06
N GLU A 62 -34.68 -10.41 -11.30
CA GLU A 62 -34.87 -9.31 -12.26
C GLU A 62 -35.27 -9.81 -13.66
N VAL A 63 -35.78 -8.90 -14.48
CA VAL A 63 -36.03 -9.15 -15.90
C VAL A 63 -34.72 -9.01 -16.69
N HIS A 64 -34.43 -9.94 -17.58
CA HIS A 64 -33.23 -9.90 -18.42
C HIS A 64 -33.27 -8.71 -19.38
N ASN A 65 -32.17 -7.95 -19.46
CA ASN A 65 -32.07 -6.70 -20.22
C ASN A 65 -32.36 -6.80 -21.74
N LYS A 66 -32.15 -7.97 -22.34
CA LYS A 66 -32.41 -8.23 -23.77
C LYS A 66 -33.68 -9.04 -24.04
N ASN A 67 -34.28 -9.65 -23.00
CA ASN A 67 -35.45 -10.51 -23.18
C ASN A 67 -36.44 -10.33 -22.02
N PRO A 68 -37.60 -9.67 -22.25
CA PRO A 68 -38.55 -9.37 -21.19
C PRO A 68 -39.23 -10.62 -20.59
N ASN A 69 -39.12 -11.76 -21.27
CA ASN A 69 -39.70 -13.05 -20.85
C ASN A 69 -38.71 -13.93 -20.08
N TRP A 70 -37.51 -13.43 -19.79
CA TRP A 70 -36.51 -14.14 -18.99
C TRP A 70 -36.37 -13.47 -17.63
N LEU A 71 -36.52 -14.27 -16.58
CA LEU A 71 -36.20 -13.87 -15.23
C LEU A 71 -34.83 -14.44 -14.85
N VAL A 72 -33.96 -13.55 -14.37
CA VAL A 72 -32.64 -13.89 -13.84
C VAL A 72 -32.76 -13.99 -12.33
N CYS A 73 -32.52 -15.19 -11.80
CA CYS A 73 -32.53 -15.46 -10.37
C CYS A 73 -31.10 -15.70 -9.90
N GLU A 74 -30.68 -14.95 -8.88
CA GLU A 74 -29.33 -15.00 -8.34
C GLU A 74 -29.33 -15.24 -6.83
N ALA A 75 -28.46 -16.15 -6.39
CA ALA A 75 -28.19 -16.42 -4.99
C ALA A 75 -26.68 -16.45 -4.72
N ILE A 76 -26.30 -16.09 -3.49
CA ILE A 76 -24.92 -16.06 -3.04
C ILE A 76 -24.74 -17.13 -1.96
N ILE A 77 -23.75 -18.00 -2.14
CA ILE A 77 -23.29 -18.94 -1.11
C ILE A 77 -22.14 -18.25 -0.35
N PRO A 78 -22.30 -17.95 0.96
CA PRO A 78 -21.29 -17.29 1.77
C PRO A 78 -19.97 -18.07 1.85
N SER A 79 -18.88 -17.39 2.21
CA SER A 79 -17.56 -18.01 2.35
C SER A 79 -17.51 -19.12 3.41
N ALA A 80 -18.31 -18.99 4.48
CA ALA A 80 -18.40 -19.95 5.59
C ALA A 80 -19.08 -21.29 5.23
N VAL A 81 -19.75 -21.38 4.08
CA VAL A 81 -20.51 -22.57 3.66
C VAL A 81 -19.84 -23.21 2.45
N GLY A 82 -19.57 -24.52 2.49
CA GLY A 82 -18.95 -25.25 1.38
C GLY A 82 -18.71 -26.73 1.69
N GLY A 83 -17.86 -27.37 0.89
CA GLY A 83 -17.55 -28.81 0.99
C GLY A 83 -18.43 -29.69 0.09
N PHE A 84 -19.08 -29.13 -0.93
CA PHE A 84 -20.02 -29.85 -1.80
C PHE A 84 -19.92 -29.43 -3.27
N ASN A 85 -20.39 -30.31 -4.15
CA ASN A 85 -20.57 -30.01 -5.57
C ASN A 85 -22.00 -29.54 -5.83
N ILE A 86 -22.15 -28.61 -6.77
CA ILE A 86 -23.46 -28.16 -7.26
C ILE A 86 -23.66 -28.77 -8.65
N ARG A 87 -24.76 -29.49 -8.82
CA ARG A 87 -25.17 -30.16 -10.06
C ARG A 87 -26.64 -29.94 -10.41
N GLU A 88 -27.44 -29.53 -9.43
CA GLU A 88 -28.84 -29.17 -9.57
C GLU A 88 -29.15 -27.92 -8.74
N VAL A 89 -30.09 -27.11 -9.22
CA VAL A 89 -30.55 -25.89 -8.57
C VAL A 89 -32.06 -25.82 -8.65
N ALA A 90 -32.73 -25.40 -7.58
CA ALA A 90 -34.17 -25.19 -7.57
C ALA A 90 -34.56 -23.84 -6.96
N LEU A 91 -35.68 -23.29 -7.45
CA LEU A 91 -36.28 -22.05 -6.95
C LEU A 91 -37.53 -22.37 -6.13
N PHE A 92 -37.72 -21.68 -5.02
CA PHE A 92 -38.85 -21.89 -4.11
C PHE A 92 -39.59 -20.60 -3.78
N ASP A 93 -40.85 -20.75 -3.37
CA ASP A 93 -41.69 -19.67 -2.89
C ASP A 93 -41.26 -19.10 -1.52
N ASN A 94 -41.97 -18.10 -1.02
CA ASN A 94 -41.71 -17.45 0.27
C ASN A 94 -41.84 -18.37 1.49
N THR A 95 -42.47 -19.55 1.36
CA THR A 95 -42.55 -20.55 2.44
C THR A 95 -41.37 -21.51 2.41
N GLY A 96 -40.53 -21.46 1.38
CA GLY A 96 -39.48 -22.44 1.11
C GLY A 96 -40.00 -23.84 0.76
N SER A 97 -41.31 -24.06 0.73
CA SER A 97 -41.90 -25.41 0.62
C SER A 97 -42.33 -25.77 -0.80
N LYS A 98 -42.73 -24.79 -1.63
CA LYS A 98 -43.15 -25.07 -3.01
C LYS A 98 -42.01 -24.81 -3.98
N MET A 99 -41.57 -25.86 -4.67
CA MET A 99 -40.59 -25.75 -5.75
C MET A 99 -41.27 -25.16 -6.99
N LEU A 100 -40.82 -23.99 -7.43
CA LEU A 100 -41.34 -23.25 -8.58
C LEU A 100 -40.64 -23.66 -9.89
N ALA A 101 -39.34 -23.90 -9.83
CA ALA A 101 -38.54 -24.31 -10.98
C ALA A 101 -37.34 -25.16 -10.53
N VAL A 102 -36.85 -26.00 -11.44
CA VAL A 102 -35.68 -26.85 -11.25
C VAL A 102 -34.76 -26.79 -12.47
N ALA A 103 -33.45 -26.78 -12.25
CA ALA A 103 -32.43 -26.61 -13.26
C ALA A 103 -31.28 -27.62 -13.07
N SER A 104 -30.78 -28.15 -14.18
CA SER A 104 -29.47 -28.83 -14.21
C SER A 104 -28.38 -27.78 -14.22
N TYR A 105 -27.32 -27.97 -13.45
CA TYR A 105 -26.23 -27.01 -13.34
C TYR A 105 -24.87 -27.64 -13.68
N PRO A 106 -23.95 -26.91 -14.34
CA PRO A 106 -22.60 -27.40 -14.57
C PRO A 106 -21.92 -27.77 -13.24
N PRO A 107 -21.22 -28.92 -13.17
CA PRO A 107 -20.54 -29.35 -11.94
C PRO A 107 -19.63 -28.24 -11.40
N THR A 108 -20.02 -27.68 -10.27
CA THR A 108 -19.34 -26.53 -9.68
C THR A 108 -19.02 -26.86 -8.23
N TYR A 109 -17.73 -27.02 -7.92
CA TYR A 109 -17.29 -27.30 -6.56
C TYR A 109 -17.17 -26.01 -5.75
N LYS A 110 -17.78 -26.02 -4.56
CA LYS A 110 -17.69 -24.95 -3.58
C LYS A 110 -16.84 -25.45 -2.40
N PRO A 111 -15.60 -24.98 -2.24
CA PRO A 111 -14.77 -25.43 -1.12
C PRO A 111 -15.29 -24.88 0.22
N SER A 112 -15.01 -25.62 1.30
CA SER A 112 -15.22 -25.22 2.69
C SER A 112 -14.01 -24.44 3.23
N VAL A 113 -14.20 -23.73 4.35
CA VAL A 113 -13.10 -23.03 5.04
C VAL A 113 -12.05 -24.02 5.57
N GLU A 114 -12.49 -25.21 6.01
CA GLU A 114 -11.62 -26.28 6.53
C GLU A 114 -10.69 -26.87 5.45
N GLU A 115 -11.08 -26.78 4.18
CA GLU A 115 -10.25 -27.16 3.02
C GLU A 115 -9.21 -26.07 2.66
N GLY A 116 -9.08 -25.02 3.47
CA GLY A 116 -8.09 -23.96 3.32
C GLY A 116 -8.45 -22.88 2.29
N ALA A 117 -9.69 -22.86 1.80
CA ALA A 117 -10.15 -21.92 0.77
C ALA A 117 -11.50 -21.26 1.14
N ALA A 118 -11.45 -20.02 1.64
CA ALA A 118 -12.63 -19.20 1.85
C ALA A 118 -13.05 -18.52 0.54
N LYS A 119 -14.08 -19.04 -0.13
CA LYS A 119 -14.59 -18.52 -1.42
C LYS A 119 -16.06 -18.15 -1.31
N ILE A 120 -16.46 -16.96 -1.76
CA ILE A 120 -17.87 -16.60 -2.00
C ILE A 120 -18.24 -17.09 -3.40
N GLN A 121 -19.41 -17.73 -3.56
CA GLN A 121 -19.84 -18.25 -4.87
C GLN A 121 -21.24 -17.72 -5.21
N THR A 122 -21.32 -16.95 -6.29
CA THR A 122 -22.58 -16.49 -6.86
C THR A 122 -23.08 -17.52 -7.88
N ILE A 123 -24.35 -17.91 -7.76
CA ILE A 123 -25.03 -18.81 -8.69
C ILE A 123 -26.20 -18.07 -9.33
N ARG A 124 -26.25 -18.12 -10.65
CA ARG A 124 -27.28 -17.50 -11.46
C ARG A 124 -27.94 -18.55 -12.34
N ILE A 125 -29.27 -18.58 -12.32
CA ILE A 125 -30.07 -19.36 -13.27
C ILE A 125 -31.09 -18.45 -13.95
N VAL A 126 -31.47 -18.82 -15.16
CA VAL A 126 -32.47 -18.10 -15.94
C VAL A 126 -33.70 -19.00 -16.09
N ILE A 127 -34.88 -18.43 -15.84
CA ILE A 127 -36.15 -19.07 -16.14
C ILE A 127 -36.86 -18.29 -17.24
N GLN A 128 -37.45 -19.00 -18.19
CA GLN A 128 -38.29 -18.42 -19.21
C GLN A 128 -39.75 -18.50 -18.76
N VAL A 129 -40.45 -17.37 -18.83
CA VAL A 129 -41.84 -17.20 -18.39
C VAL A 129 -42.63 -16.48 -19.48
N ASP A 130 -43.95 -16.70 -19.55
CA ASP A 130 -44.80 -16.06 -20.56
C ASP A 130 -44.99 -14.56 -20.30
N ASN A 131 -44.99 -14.17 -19.01
CA ASN A 131 -45.06 -12.78 -18.58
C ASN A 131 -44.26 -12.60 -17.27
N SER A 132 -43.18 -11.84 -17.31
CA SER A 132 -42.36 -11.52 -16.12
C SER A 132 -43.10 -10.68 -15.08
N GLY A 133 -44.16 -9.96 -15.47
CA GLY A 133 -45.01 -9.19 -14.56
C GLY A 133 -45.78 -10.02 -13.54
N ASN A 134 -45.89 -11.34 -13.74
CA ASN A 134 -46.54 -12.27 -12.82
C ASN A 134 -45.68 -12.62 -11.59
N PHE A 135 -44.41 -12.18 -11.55
CA PHE A 135 -43.46 -12.49 -10.48
C PHE A 135 -43.06 -11.23 -9.70
N GLU A 136 -42.80 -11.43 -8.42
CA GLU A 136 -42.24 -10.37 -7.56
C GLU A 136 -40.75 -10.23 -7.86
N LEU A 137 -40.31 -8.99 -8.11
CA LEU A 137 -38.90 -8.69 -8.33
C LEU A 137 -38.27 -8.39 -6.98
N ILE A 138 -37.19 -9.07 -6.68
CA ILE A 138 -36.43 -8.87 -5.44
C ILE A 138 -35.16 -8.12 -5.79
N VAL A 139 -35.02 -6.95 -5.19
CA VAL A 139 -33.77 -6.23 -4.99
C VAL A 139 -33.73 -5.95 -3.50
N ASP A 140 -33.05 -6.79 -2.72
CA ASP A 140 -32.90 -6.60 -1.27
C ASP A 140 -31.64 -5.75 -1.03
N PRO A 141 -31.74 -4.44 -0.74
CA PRO A 141 -30.58 -3.57 -0.57
C PRO A 141 -29.77 -3.85 0.71
N ASP A 142 -30.33 -4.57 1.71
CA ASP A 142 -29.68 -4.81 3.00
C ASP A 142 -28.79 -6.07 3.01
N VAL A 143 -28.92 -6.95 2.01
CA VAL A 143 -28.12 -8.18 1.85
C VAL A 143 -27.25 -8.16 0.59
N VAL A 144 -27.19 -7.04 -0.15
CA VAL A 144 -26.26 -6.94 -1.29
C VAL A 144 -24.84 -6.77 -0.78
N LEU A 145 -24.05 -7.83 -0.89
CA LEU A 145 -22.60 -7.69 -1.15
C LEU A 145 -22.47 -7.03 -2.52
N ALA A 146 -22.56 -5.70 -2.53
CA ALA A 146 -22.36 -4.94 -3.74
C ALA A 146 -20.92 -5.16 -4.15
N THR A 147 -20.70 -5.68 -5.36
CA THR A 147 -19.34 -5.79 -5.88
C THR A 147 -18.73 -4.39 -5.83
N VAL A 148 -17.44 -4.29 -5.50
CA VAL A 148 -16.74 -3.00 -5.47
C VAL A 148 -16.98 -2.23 -6.77
N GLN A 149 -17.07 -2.95 -7.91
CA GLN A 149 -17.43 -2.38 -9.20
C GLN A 149 -18.84 -1.81 -9.24
N TYR A 150 -19.87 -2.53 -8.78
CA TYR A 150 -21.24 -2.02 -8.75
C TYR A 150 -21.40 -0.81 -7.81
N VAL A 151 -20.73 -0.83 -6.65
CA VAL A 151 -20.69 0.33 -5.74
C VAL A 151 -20.03 1.51 -6.43
N ASN A 152 -18.88 1.31 -7.07
CA ASN A 152 -18.16 2.36 -7.79
C ASN A 152 -18.99 2.92 -8.94
N ASP A 153 -19.59 2.06 -9.78
CA ASP A 153 -20.40 2.47 -10.93
C ASP A 153 -21.65 3.23 -10.48
N SER A 154 -22.33 2.77 -9.43
CA SER A 154 -23.51 3.44 -8.87
C SER A 154 -23.14 4.76 -8.19
N PHE A 155 -22.01 4.79 -7.45
CA PHE A 155 -21.50 5.99 -6.82
C PHE A 155 -21.06 7.03 -7.85
N ILE A 156 -20.38 6.64 -8.93
CA ILE A 156 -19.95 7.52 -10.02
C ILE A 156 -21.16 8.04 -10.80
N LYS A 157 -22.16 7.21 -11.07
CA LYS A 157 -23.39 7.64 -11.77
C LYS A 157 -24.26 8.56 -10.92
N GLN A 158 -24.29 8.39 -9.59
CA GLN A 158 -25.07 9.26 -8.69
C GLN A 158 -24.33 10.54 -8.26
N ASN A 159 -23.00 10.51 -8.15
CA ASN A 159 -22.21 11.64 -7.65
C ASN A 159 -21.38 12.37 -8.73
N GLY A 160 -21.13 11.74 -9.88
CA GLY A 160 -20.47 12.35 -11.02
C GLY A 160 -21.43 13.20 -11.86
N ILE A 161 -20.88 14.14 -12.63
CA ILE A 161 -21.63 14.93 -13.61
C ILE A 161 -21.45 14.28 -14.98
N SER A 162 -22.54 13.90 -15.65
CA SER A 162 -22.46 13.27 -16.97
C SER A 162 -22.30 14.33 -18.06
N ILE A 163 -21.47 14.06 -19.07
CA ILE A 163 -21.43 14.91 -20.27
C ILE A 163 -22.75 14.85 -21.07
N LEU A 164 -23.54 13.79 -20.91
CA LEU A 164 -24.84 13.67 -21.58
C LEU A 164 -25.85 14.71 -21.08
N ASP A 165 -25.73 15.14 -19.82
CA ASP A 165 -26.57 16.19 -19.23
C ASP A 165 -26.38 17.54 -19.94
N PHE A 166 -25.29 17.68 -20.71
CA PHE A 166 -24.93 18.86 -21.50
C PHE A 166 -25.06 18.62 -23.01
N GLY A 167 -25.83 17.60 -23.40
CA GLY A 167 -26.18 17.32 -24.80
C GLY A 167 -25.07 16.64 -25.61
N ALA A 168 -24.09 16.00 -24.96
CA ALA A 168 -23.10 15.19 -25.65
C ALA A 168 -23.75 14.02 -26.41
N GLN A 169 -23.17 13.66 -27.55
CA GLN A 169 -23.63 12.57 -28.42
C GLN A 169 -22.46 11.65 -28.76
N ALA A 170 -22.68 10.35 -28.59
CA ALA A 170 -21.72 9.30 -28.91
C ALA A 170 -21.97 8.76 -30.32
N ASP A 171 -21.84 9.62 -31.32
CA ASP A 171 -22.23 9.37 -32.71
C ASP A 171 -21.05 9.41 -33.69
N TYR A 172 -19.80 9.34 -33.19
CA TYR A 172 -18.64 9.38 -34.07
C TYR A 172 -18.60 8.16 -34.99
N ASN A 173 -18.62 8.43 -36.29
CA ASN A 173 -18.45 7.41 -37.31
C ASN A 173 -16.97 7.38 -37.75
N VAL A 174 -16.27 6.32 -37.38
CA VAL A 174 -14.85 6.10 -37.70
C VAL A 174 -14.58 5.96 -39.21
N GLU A 175 -15.57 5.53 -39.99
CA GLU A 175 -15.44 5.36 -41.43
C GLU A 175 -15.56 6.68 -42.18
N THR A 176 -16.46 7.57 -41.77
CA THR A 176 -16.63 8.89 -42.41
C THR A 176 -15.74 9.95 -41.77
N GLY A 177 -15.35 9.76 -40.51
CA GLY A 177 -14.61 10.75 -39.73
C GLY A 177 -15.48 11.89 -39.20
N THR A 178 -16.79 11.68 -39.09
CA THR A 178 -17.77 12.71 -38.71
C THR A 178 -18.50 12.32 -37.43
N GLY A 179 -18.82 13.30 -36.59
CA GLY A 179 -19.66 13.15 -35.41
C GLY A 179 -20.02 14.51 -34.83
N PHE A 180 -20.90 14.54 -33.83
CA PHE A 180 -21.22 15.75 -33.10
C PHE A 180 -20.01 16.23 -32.29
N ASN A 181 -19.66 17.51 -32.36
CA ASN A 181 -18.54 18.05 -31.61
C ASN A 181 -18.91 18.24 -30.13
N ASN A 182 -18.38 17.39 -29.27
CA ASN A 182 -18.71 17.31 -27.85
C ASN A 182 -17.91 18.26 -26.94
N ILE A 183 -17.03 19.10 -27.50
CA ILE A 183 -16.10 19.91 -26.69
C ILE A 183 -16.81 20.85 -25.71
N GLN A 184 -17.93 21.45 -26.10
CA GLN A 184 -18.69 22.34 -25.23
C GLN A 184 -19.39 21.58 -24.11
N ALA A 185 -19.97 20.40 -24.40
CA ALA A 185 -20.60 19.56 -23.39
C ALA A 185 -19.59 19.11 -22.32
N LEU A 186 -18.37 18.73 -22.75
CA LEU A 186 -17.30 18.35 -21.83
C LEU A 186 -16.83 19.52 -20.97
N LYS A 187 -16.61 20.71 -21.56
CA LYS A 187 -16.26 21.93 -20.80
C LYS A 187 -17.33 22.29 -19.78
N GLN A 188 -18.60 22.29 -20.17
CA GLN A 188 -19.71 22.60 -19.28
C GLN A 188 -19.85 21.58 -18.13
N ALA A 189 -19.65 20.29 -18.40
CA ALA A 189 -19.65 19.25 -17.36
C ALA A 189 -18.52 19.46 -16.35
N VAL A 190 -17.30 19.75 -16.83
CA VAL A 190 -16.14 20.05 -15.98
C VAL A 190 -16.36 21.32 -15.16
N ASP A 191 -16.86 22.40 -15.76
CA ASP A 191 -17.15 23.65 -15.06
C ASP A 191 -18.25 23.46 -14.02
N ARG A 192 -19.31 22.71 -14.34
CA ARG A 192 -20.36 22.37 -13.39
C ARG A 192 -19.81 21.53 -12.24
N ALA A 193 -18.91 20.60 -12.51
CA ALA A 193 -18.30 19.75 -11.49
C ALA A 193 -17.47 20.59 -10.52
N LYS A 194 -16.67 21.53 -11.04
CA LYS A 194 -15.93 22.52 -10.23
C LYS A 194 -16.86 23.38 -9.39
N GLN A 195 -17.92 23.94 -9.98
CA GLN A 195 -18.91 24.78 -9.28
C GLN A 195 -19.60 24.05 -8.13
N LEU A 196 -19.97 22.78 -8.35
CA LEU A 196 -20.63 21.95 -7.35
C LEU A 196 -19.66 21.31 -6.35
N LYS A 197 -18.35 21.54 -6.50
CA LYS A 197 -17.30 20.83 -5.75
C LYS A 197 -17.47 19.30 -5.82
N ARG A 198 -17.93 18.82 -6.97
CA ARG A 198 -18.00 17.39 -7.30
C ARG A 198 -16.73 17.04 -8.04
N GLY A 199 -15.89 16.20 -7.47
CA GLY A 199 -14.57 15.87 -8.02
C GLY A 199 -14.58 14.92 -9.22
N VAL A 200 -15.74 14.62 -9.83
CA VAL A 200 -15.89 13.59 -10.88
C VAL A 200 -16.79 14.06 -12.03
N VAL A 201 -16.30 13.89 -13.26
CA VAL A 201 -17.08 13.96 -14.51
C VAL A 201 -17.13 12.57 -15.13
N TYR A 202 -18.31 12.15 -15.56
CA TYR A 202 -18.55 10.82 -16.11
C TYR A 202 -18.81 10.89 -17.63
N ILE A 203 -18.10 10.04 -18.38
CA ILE A 203 -18.27 9.86 -19.83
C ILE A 203 -18.72 8.42 -20.07
N PRO A 204 -20.00 8.17 -20.39
CA PRO A 204 -20.51 6.82 -20.64
C PRO A 204 -19.82 6.09 -21.80
N SER A 205 -20.10 4.81 -21.97
CA SER A 205 -19.68 4.04 -23.14
C SER A 205 -20.18 4.67 -24.44
N GLY A 206 -19.31 4.77 -25.43
CA GLY A 206 -19.61 5.30 -26.75
C GLY A 206 -18.39 5.90 -27.45
N ASP A 207 -18.55 6.19 -28.74
CA ASP A 207 -17.55 6.84 -29.58
C ASP A 207 -17.90 8.33 -29.73
N TYR A 208 -17.14 9.20 -29.06
CA TYR A 208 -17.39 10.64 -29.00
C TYR A 208 -16.40 11.41 -29.88
N TYR A 209 -16.87 12.43 -30.59
CA TYR A 209 -16.04 13.29 -31.42
C TYR A 209 -15.79 14.66 -30.77
N PHE A 210 -14.58 15.18 -30.94
CA PHE A 210 -14.16 16.49 -30.43
C PHE A 210 -13.33 17.23 -31.48
N GLU A 211 -13.59 18.52 -31.66
CA GLU A 211 -12.69 19.42 -32.41
C GLU A 211 -12.12 20.47 -31.45
N ILE A 212 -10.79 20.66 -31.49
CA ILE A 212 -10.08 21.62 -30.65
C ILE A 212 -9.18 22.55 -31.47
N GLY A 213 -9.13 23.81 -31.05
CA GLY A 213 -8.09 24.77 -31.40
C GLY A 213 -7.27 25.23 -30.18
N PRO A 214 -6.46 26.29 -30.34
CA PRO A 214 -5.53 26.77 -29.30
C PRO A 214 -6.19 27.14 -27.95
N ASN A 215 -7.46 27.51 -27.97
CA ASN A 215 -8.21 27.95 -26.78
C ASN A 215 -9.23 26.91 -26.29
N ASP A 216 -9.20 25.70 -26.84
CA ASP A 216 -10.23 24.69 -26.59
C ASP A 216 -9.89 23.63 -25.55
N LYS A 217 -8.73 23.74 -24.90
CA LYS A 217 -8.33 22.81 -23.85
C LYS A 217 -9.35 22.71 -22.73
N VAL A 218 -9.55 21.47 -22.26
CA VAL A 218 -10.34 21.13 -21.09
C VAL A 218 -9.40 21.07 -19.89
N ASN A 219 -9.48 22.09 -19.03
CA ASN A 219 -8.60 22.20 -17.87
C ASN A 219 -9.24 21.51 -16.64
N LEU A 220 -8.55 20.52 -16.06
CA LEU A 220 -9.03 19.76 -14.89
C LEU A 220 -8.62 20.36 -13.53
N GLY A 221 -7.86 21.45 -13.55
CA GLY A 221 -7.26 22.13 -12.41
C GLY A 221 -8.13 23.14 -11.66
N SER A 222 -7.97 23.18 -10.33
CA SER A 222 -8.21 24.31 -9.41
C SER A 222 -7.56 24.03 -8.04
N SER A 223 -7.35 25.04 -7.18
CA SER A 223 -6.86 24.82 -5.81
C SER A 223 -7.92 24.06 -4.99
N GLY A 224 -7.56 22.86 -4.50
CA GLY A 224 -8.40 22.03 -3.62
C GLY A 224 -9.56 21.27 -4.27
N ASN A 225 -9.99 21.55 -5.50
CA ASN A 225 -11.13 20.90 -6.17
C ASN A 225 -10.80 20.45 -7.60
N GLY A 226 -9.82 19.54 -7.73
CA GLY A 226 -9.47 18.90 -9.00
C GLY A 226 -10.59 18.02 -9.56
N ILE A 227 -10.65 17.87 -10.88
CA ILE A 227 -11.64 17.02 -11.56
C ILE A 227 -11.01 15.71 -12.03
N ARG A 228 -11.66 14.59 -11.71
CA ARG A 228 -11.40 13.27 -12.29
C ARG A 228 -12.40 12.98 -13.40
N ILE A 229 -11.95 12.71 -14.61
CA ILE A 229 -12.83 12.18 -15.66
C ILE A 229 -12.80 10.65 -15.62
N ILE A 230 -13.96 9.99 -15.65
CA ILE A 230 -14.08 8.54 -15.60
C ILE A 230 -14.95 8.04 -16.76
N GLY A 231 -14.45 7.06 -17.51
CA GLY A 231 -15.22 6.30 -18.52
C GLY A 231 -15.63 4.91 -18.06
N ASP A 232 -16.43 4.20 -18.88
CA ASP A 232 -16.89 2.82 -18.63
C ASP A 232 -15.83 1.75 -18.94
N GLY A 233 -14.65 2.15 -19.39
CA GLY A 233 -13.53 1.28 -19.76
C GLY A 233 -12.90 1.71 -21.08
N ARG A 234 -11.58 1.52 -21.21
CA ARG A 234 -10.82 1.96 -22.40
C ARG A 234 -11.35 1.43 -23.74
N VAL A 235 -12.01 0.26 -23.78
CA VAL A 235 -12.62 -0.28 -25.00
C VAL A 235 -14.01 0.29 -25.26
N ALA A 236 -14.74 0.65 -24.19
CA ALA A 236 -16.13 1.06 -24.23
C ALA A 236 -16.29 2.57 -24.45
N THR A 237 -15.46 3.39 -23.81
CA THR A 237 -15.50 4.86 -23.90
C THR A 237 -14.31 5.35 -24.71
N LYS A 238 -14.57 5.92 -25.90
CA LYS A 238 -13.52 6.43 -26.81
C LYS A 238 -13.78 7.87 -27.21
N LEU A 239 -12.74 8.69 -27.08
CA LEU A 239 -12.76 10.11 -27.40
C LEU A 239 -11.87 10.32 -28.63
N TYR A 240 -12.48 10.62 -29.77
CA TYR A 240 -11.80 10.91 -31.03
C TYR A 240 -11.62 12.42 -31.20
N VAL A 241 -10.37 12.88 -31.22
CA VAL A 241 -10.02 14.30 -31.16
C VAL A 241 -9.40 14.75 -32.46
N LYS A 242 -9.90 15.85 -33.01
CA LYS A 242 -9.35 16.56 -34.14
C LYS A 242 -8.77 17.90 -33.68
N ALA A 243 -7.45 18.04 -33.74
CA ALA A 243 -6.72 19.26 -33.43
C ALA A 243 -6.42 20.09 -34.69
N THR A 244 -6.37 21.41 -34.55
CA THR A 244 -6.06 22.34 -35.64
C THR A 244 -4.55 22.45 -35.86
N ASN A 245 -3.78 22.46 -34.76
CA ASN A 245 -2.32 22.58 -34.76
C ASN A 245 -1.65 21.38 -34.06
N LEU A 246 -0.33 21.25 -34.24
CA LEU A 246 0.46 20.19 -33.62
C LEU A 246 0.41 20.21 -32.09
N GLU A 247 0.37 21.40 -31.48
CA GLU A 247 0.50 21.60 -30.03
C GLU A 247 -0.83 22.04 -29.37
N ASP A 248 -1.97 21.92 -30.07
CA ASP A 248 -3.28 22.20 -29.44
C ASP A 248 -3.55 21.15 -28.35
N VAL A 249 -3.81 21.58 -27.12
CA VAL A 249 -4.01 20.69 -25.96
C VAL A 249 -5.47 20.29 -25.83
N PHE A 250 -5.76 18.99 -25.74
CA PHE A 250 -7.11 18.50 -25.45
C PHE A 250 -7.43 18.56 -23.96
N ILE A 251 -6.71 17.81 -23.14
CA ILE A 251 -6.88 17.82 -21.67
C ILE A 251 -5.63 18.42 -21.02
N GLU A 252 -5.82 19.47 -20.24
CA GLU A 252 -4.76 20.06 -19.41
C GLU A 252 -5.04 19.74 -17.94
N ILE A 253 -4.07 19.13 -17.28
CA ILE A 253 -4.05 18.90 -15.84
C ILE A 253 -3.11 19.93 -15.24
N SER A 254 -3.67 21.02 -14.69
CA SER A 254 -2.89 22.08 -14.04
C SER A 254 -3.20 22.21 -12.55
N ALA A 255 -2.23 22.63 -11.74
CA ALA A 255 -2.38 23.30 -10.43
C ALA A 255 -1.06 23.30 -9.67
N GLY A 256 -0.70 24.46 -9.09
CA GLY A 256 0.55 24.71 -8.38
C GLY A 256 0.84 23.79 -7.19
N SER A 257 2.06 23.92 -6.68
CA SER A 257 2.67 23.07 -5.65
C SER A 257 1.80 22.83 -4.42
N ALA A 258 1.96 21.64 -3.82
CA ALA A 258 1.45 21.24 -2.51
C ALA A 258 -0.06 20.93 -2.36
N HIS A 259 -0.78 20.58 -3.43
CA HIS A 259 -2.20 20.20 -3.33
C HIS A 259 -2.50 18.77 -3.79
N ASN A 260 -2.79 17.87 -2.84
CA ASN A 260 -3.40 16.55 -3.09
C ASN A 260 -4.81 16.75 -3.67
N THR A 261 -5.07 16.33 -4.91
CA THR A 261 -6.41 16.47 -5.49
C THR A 261 -6.74 15.32 -6.43
N ASN A 262 -8.02 15.17 -6.75
CA ASN A 262 -8.54 14.11 -7.63
C ASN A 262 -8.28 14.36 -9.14
N ARG A 263 -7.27 15.16 -9.52
CA ARG A 263 -7.04 15.55 -10.92
C ARG A 263 -6.60 14.38 -11.80
N GLY A 264 -7.19 14.30 -12.98
CA GLY A 264 -6.74 13.43 -14.05
C GLY A 264 -7.90 12.58 -14.58
N TRP A 265 -7.61 11.42 -15.15
CA TRP A 265 -8.66 10.65 -15.80
C TRP A 265 -8.39 9.15 -15.86
N ARG A 266 -9.44 8.34 -16.02
CA ARG A 266 -9.30 6.88 -16.10
C ARG A 266 -10.37 6.18 -16.93
N SER A 267 -10.08 4.94 -17.32
CA SER A 267 -11.03 4.00 -17.92
C SER A 267 -11.64 4.50 -19.23
N MET A 268 -10.81 5.07 -20.12
CA MET A 268 -11.22 5.51 -21.46
C MET A 268 -10.05 5.58 -22.45
N SER A 269 -10.38 5.74 -23.73
CA SER A 269 -9.40 5.97 -24.81
C SER A 269 -9.43 7.40 -25.31
N ILE A 270 -8.27 8.00 -25.60
CA ILE A 270 -8.16 9.24 -26.36
C ILE A 270 -7.38 8.96 -27.66
N LEU A 271 -8.00 9.24 -28.79
CA LEU A 271 -7.53 8.84 -30.12
C LEU A 271 -7.55 10.03 -31.07
N GLY A 272 -6.60 10.09 -32.00
CA GLY A 272 -6.68 10.99 -33.14
C GLY A 272 -7.89 10.66 -34.01
N ALA A 273 -8.67 11.68 -34.38
CA ALA A 273 -9.75 11.52 -35.34
C ALA A 273 -9.21 11.17 -36.73
N LYS A 274 -10.04 10.53 -37.55
CA LYS A 274 -9.73 10.17 -38.94
C LYS A 274 -9.08 11.36 -39.69
N ASN A 275 -7.97 11.07 -40.38
CA ASN A 275 -7.18 12.05 -41.15
C ASN A 275 -6.59 13.21 -40.32
N ASN A 276 -6.51 13.08 -38.99
CA ASN A 276 -5.88 14.06 -38.10
C ASN A 276 -4.75 13.44 -37.26
N ASN A 277 -4.09 12.42 -37.79
CA ASN A 277 -2.98 11.77 -37.10
C ASN A 277 -1.80 12.74 -36.93
N ASN A 278 -1.16 12.69 -35.76
CA ASN A 278 0.02 13.50 -35.39
C ASN A 278 -0.25 14.99 -35.15
N TYR A 279 -1.50 15.36 -34.86
CA TYR A 279 -1.86 16.70 -34.40
C TYR A 279 -2.30 16.64 -32.93
N GLY A 280 -2.12 17.74 -32.21
CA GLY A 280 -2.57 17.90 -30.83
C GLY A 280 -1.78 17.13 -29.77
N ILE A 281 -1.92 17.62 -28.54
CA ILE A 281 -1.48 16.98 -27.31
C ILE A 281 -2.71 16.42 -26.60
N TRP A 282 -2.76 15.11 -26.37
CA TRP A 282 -3.94 14.46 -25.77
C TRP A 282 -4.07 14.72 -24.29
N THR A 283 -2.98 14.69 -23.53
CA THR A 283 -2.98 15.12 -22.13
C THR A 283 -1.69 15.84 -21.78
N GLN A 284 -1.81 16.99 -21.12
CA GLN A 284 -0.67 17.78 -20.65
C GLN A 284 -0.76 17.98 -19.14
N TYR A 285 0.25 17.51 -18.41
CA TYR A 285 0.55 17.97 -17.06
C TYR A 285 1.26 19.31 -17.16
N ASN A 286 0.61 20.38 -16.71
CA ASN A 286 1.16 21.74 -16.77
C ASN A 286 1.29 22.30 -15.36
N GLY A 287 2.49 22.16 -14.79
CA GLY A 287 2.79 22.56 -13.43
C GLY A 287 1.91 21.85 -12.42
N SER A 288 1.73 20.54 -12.59
CA SER A 288 0.80 19.74 -11.81
C SER A 288 1.49 18.87 -10.78
N CYS A 289 0.96 18.84 -9.56
CA CYS A 289 1.40 17.89 -8.54
C CYS A 289 0.31 16.88 -8.17
N PHE A 290 0.69 15.65 -7.79
CA PHE A 290 -0.22 14.64 -7.22
C PHE A 290 -1.46 14.33 -8.08
N SER A 291 -1.28 14.21 -9.40
CA SER A 291 -2.35 13.86 -10.35
C SER A 291 -2.15 12.45 -10.91
N GLN A 292 -3.22 11.83 -11.41
CA GLN A 292 -3.14 10.44 -11.91
C GLN A 292 -3.88 10.24 -13.23
N ILE A 293 -3.31 9.43 -14.11
CA ILE A 293 -3.99 8.81 -15.25
C ILE A 293 -3.87 7.29 -15.08
N ASP A 294 -4.99 6.56 -15.18
CA ASP A 294 -5.03 5.11 -14.92
C ASP A 294 -5.97 4.41 -15.92
N ASP A 295 -5.71 3.14 -16.27
CA ASP A 295 -6.56 2.36 -17.18
C ASP A 295 -6.87 3.11 -18.50
N PHE A 296 -5.82 3.37 -19.28
CA PHE A 296 -5.90 4.26 -20.44
C PHE A 296 -5.46 3.61 -21.75
N TYR A 297 -5.92 4.19 -22.86
CA TYR A 297 -5.34 4.00 -24.19
C TYR A 297 -5.24 5.35 -24.89
N ILE A 298 -4.06 5.74 -25.33
CA ILE A 298 -3.81 7.06 -25.94
C ILE A 298 -3.06 6.86 -27.25
N GLY A 299 -3.63 7.31 -28.37
CA GLY A 299 -2.99 7.10 -29.67
C GLY A 299 -3.30 8.13 -30.75
N GLY A 300 -2.44 8.17 -31.78
CA GLY A 300 -2.62 9.00 -32.97
C GLY A 300 -2.40 10.50 -32.80
N GLY A 301 -1.90 10.97 -31.65
CA GLY A 301 -1.61 12.40 -31.39
C GLY A 301 -0.22 12.82 -31.81
N PHE A 302 0.05 14.14 -31.78
CA PHE A 302 1.43 14.65 -31.84
C PHE A 302 2.19 14.25 -30.58
N VAL A 303 1.59 14.52 -29.41
CA VAL A 303 2.07 14.03 -28.11
C VAL A 303 0.94 13.29 -27.40
N GLY A 304 1.22 12.08 -26.92
CA GLY A 304 0.28 11.34 -26.08
C GLY A 304 0.14 12.00 -24.70
N VAL A 305 1.23 12.00 -23.94
CA VAL A 305 1.30 12.64 -22.61
C VAL A 305 2.47 13.61 -22.54
N ASP A 306 2.21 14.85 -22.16
CA ASP A 306 3.18 15.94 -22.09
C ASP A 306 3.36 16.43 -20.65
N TYR A 307 4.61 16.61 -20.20
CA TYR A 307 4.98 17.09 -18.87
C TYR A 307 5.71 18.42 -19.00
N LEU A 308 5.11 19.47 -18.42
CA LEU A 308 5.61 20.82 -18.39
C LEU A 308 5.57 21.35 -16.95
N ASN A 309 6.58 22.13 -16.56
CA ASN A 309 6.57 22.85 -15.28
C ASN A 309 5.75 24.14 -15.32
N GLY A 310 5.13 24.49 -16.45
CA GLY A 310 4.55 25.80 -16.67
C GLY A 310 5.61 26.89 -16.93
N THR A 311 5.18 28.15 -16.92
CA THR A 311 6.04 29.28 -17.31
C THR A 311 6.47 30.18 -16.14
N GLY A 312 5.84 30.05 -14.97
CA GLY A 312 6.16 30.83 -13.77
C GLY A 312 7.19 30.14 -12.88
N ASN A 313 7.99 30.91 -12.15
CA ASN A 313 8.88 30.38 -11.10
C ASN A 313 8.06 29.82 -9.93
N GLY A 314 8.53 28.74 -9.30
CA GLY A 314 7.82 28.04 -8.22
C GLY A 314 6.69 27.13 -8.71
N THR A 315 6.67 26.80 -10.00
CA THR A 315 5.65 25.92 -10.60
C THR A 315 6.30 24.58 -10.92
N PHE A 316 5.80 23.53 -10.29
CA PHE A 316 6.42 22.21 -10.29
C PHE A 316 5.48 21.16 -10.90
N CYS A 317 6.04 20.25 -11.69
CA CYS A 317 5.35 19.10 -12.25
C CYS A 317 5.89 17.82 -11.59
N GLU A 318 5.28 17.40 -10.48
CA GLU A 318 5.87 16.43 -9.55
C GLU A 318 4.85 15.42 -9.01
N PHE A 319 5.29 14.22 -8.64
CA PHE A 319 4.45 13.21 -7.98
C PHE A 319 3.19 12.80 -8.78
N ASN A 320 3.25 12.90 -10.11
CA ASN A 320 2.16 12.45 -10.98
C ASN A 320 2.34 10.97 -11.34
N ILE A 321 1.23 10.25 -11.53
CA ILE A 321 1.25 8.81 -11.84
C ILE A 321 0.56 8.56 -13.19
N LEU A 322 1.23 7.82 -14.08
CA LEU A 322 0.67 7.28 -15.31
C LEU A 322 0.67 5.75 -15.21
N SER A 323 -0.50 5.12 -15.06
CA SER A 323 -0.58 3.67 -14.77
C SER A 323 -1.52 2.87 -15.67
N ASN A 324 -1.22 1.57 -15.83
CA ASN A 324 -2.11 0.56 -16.40
C ASN A 324 -2.67 0.87 -17.80
N GLY A 325 -1.82 1.25 -18.75
CA GLY A 325 -2.32 1.69 -20.06
C GLY A 325 -1.36 1.50 -21.22
N ARG A 326 -1.79 2.01 -22.38
CA ARG A 326 -1.03 1.95 -23.62
C ARG A 326 -0.94 3.31 -24.29
N LEU A 327 0.28 3.73 -24.61
CA LEU A 327 0.60 4.80 -25.54
C LEU A 327 0.86 4.15 -26.91
N ASP A 328 -0.01 4.41 -27.88
CA ASP A 328 -0.01 3.74 -29.18
C ASP A 328 0.18 4.71 -30.36
N GLN A 329 1.35 4.62 -30.99
CA GLN A 329 1.64 5.23 -32.28
C GLN A 329 1.40 6.75 -32.34
N ASN A 330 1.60 7.46 -31.23
CA ASN A 330 1.73 8.91 -31.24
C ASN A 330 3.06 9.30 -31.94
N GLN A 331 3.18 10.54 -32.42
CA GLN A 331 4.48 11.02 -32.90
C GLN A 331 5.52 11.03 -31.76
N ILE A 332 5.10 11.43 -30.56
CA ILE A 332 5.81 11.31 -29.30
C ILE A 332 4.85 10.67 -28.28
N ASN A 333 5.17 9.51 -27.74
CA ASN A 333 4.30 8.85 -26.75
C ASN A 333 4.29 9.62 -25.42
N ARG A 334 5.47 9.94 -24.88
CA ARG A 334 5.62 10.78 -23.69
C ARG A 334 6.69 11.86 -23.89
N ARG A 335 6.42 13.09 -23.47
CA ARG A 335 7.37 14.21 -23.55
C ARG A 335 7.53 14.88 -22.18
N TYR A 336 8.77 15.19 -21.80
CA TYR A 336 9.11 16.15 -20.76
C TYR A 336 9.74 17.37 -21.41
N GLN A 337 9.23 18.56 -21.10
CA GLN A 337 9.68 19.79 -21.76
C GLN A 337 9.91 20.91 -20.74
N VAL A 338 11.10 21.52 -20.81
CA VAL A 338 11.43 22.75 -20.06
C VAL A 338 11.53 23.90 -21.03
N ASN A 339 10.44 24.67 -21.15
CA ASN A 339 10.33 25.83 -22.05
C ASN A 339 10.00 27.13 -21.31
N GLY A 340 10.45 27.24 -20.06
CA GLY A 340 10.12 28.32 -19.12
C GLY A 340 10.08 27.79 -17.69
N GLY A 341 9.86 28.68 -16.71
CA GLY A 341 9.67 28.30 -15.30
C GLY A 341 10.83 27.52 -14.66
N ASP A 342 10.46 26.58 -13.79
CA ASP A 342 11.38 25.62 -13.15
C ASP A 342 11.72 24.46 -14.09
N ASN A 343 12.75 23.72 -13.73
CA ASN A 343 13.35 22.69 -14.58
C ASN A 343 13.49 21.33 -13.88
N SER A 344 12.76 21.13 -12.78
CA SER A 344 12.67 19.89 -12.01
C SER A 344 11.42 19.08 -12.38
N PHE A 345 11.57 17.77 -12.51
CA PHE A 345 10.50 16.79 -12.61
C PHE A 345 10.75 15.70 -11.57
N HIS A 346 10.20 15.88 -10.38
CA HIS A 346 10.39 14.99 -9.24
C HIS A 346 9.26 13.96 -9.13
N GLY A 347 9.57 12.67 -8.98
CA GLY A 347 8.55 11.68 -8.58
C GLY A 347 7.43 11.43 -9.58
N ASN A 348 7.62 11.72 -10.87
CA ASN A 348 6.63 11.39 -11.90
C ASN A 348 6.77 9.91 -12.29
N ASP A 349 5.91 9.07 -11.73
CA ASP A 349 6.00 7.62 -11.86
C ASP A 349 5.17 7.09 -13.03
N ILE A 350 5.70 6.05 -13.66
CA ILE A 350 5.13 5.35 -14.79
C ILE A 350 5.04 3.87 -14.44
N ASP A 351 3.83 3.32 -14.38
CA ASP A 351 3.62 1.96 -13.87
C ASP A 351 2.78 1.12 -14.84
N LEU A 352 3.31 -0.04 -15.26
CA LEU A 352 2.63 -0.96 -16.18
C LEU A 352 2.14 -0.28 -17.48
N VAL A 353 3.02 0.47 -18.15
CA VAL A 353 2.69 1.18 -19.39
C VAL A 353 3.32 0.54 -20.63
N GLN A 354 2.49 0.25 -21.63
CA GLN A 354 2.94 -0.18 -22.96
C GLN A 354 3.17 1.03 -23.86
N ASN A 355 4.30 1.05 -24.55
CA ASN A 355 4.71 2.09 -25.49
C ASN A 355 4.88 1.48 -26.89
N GLN A 356 3.83 1.50 -27.71
CA GLN A 356 3.98 1.18 -29.12
C GLN A 356 4.43 2.43 -29.87
N ILE A 357 5.67 2.41 -30.36
CA ILE A 357 6.31 3.50 -31.09
C ILE A 357 6.03 3.29 -32.58
N LYS A 358 5.51 4.32 -33.24
CA LYS A 358 5.33 4.28 -34.70
C LYS A 358 6.68 4.38 -35.44
N PRO A 359 6.77 3.99 -36.72
CA PRO A 359 7.96 4.23 -37.53
C PRO A 359 8.39 5.71 -37.50
N SER A 360 9.66 5.97 -37.22
CA SER A 360 10.22 7.32 -37.02
C SER A 360 9.56 8.15 -35.90
N GLY A 361 8.81 7.50 -35.00
CA GLY A 361 8.25 8.09 -33.79
C GLY A 361 9.21 8.03 -32.61
N ILE A 362 8.82 8.70 -31.53
CA ILE A 362 9.57 8.77 -30.28
C ILE A 362 8.75 8.14 -29.15
N GLY A 363 9.34 7.23 -28.39
CA GLY A 363 8.78 6.69 -27.14
C GLY A 363 8.75 7.77 -26.07
N VAL A 364 9.92 8.12 -25.55
CA VAL A 364 10.07 9.20 -24.55
C VAL A 364 10.99 10.28 -25.10
N GLN A 365 10.53 11.52 -25.09
CA GLN A 365 11.33 12.70 -25.38
C GLN A 365 11.58 13.48 -24.08
N ILE A 366 12.83 13.83 -23.79
CA ILE A 366 13.19 14.77 -22.74
C ILE A 366 13.88 15.95 -23.41
N ASN A 367 13.31 17.15 -23.26
CA ASN A 367 13.72 18.33 -24.01
C ASN A 367 13.89 19.56 -23.11
N GLY A 368 15.13 19.85 -22.73
CA GLY A 368 15.52 21.04 -22.00
C GLY A 368 15.77 22.24 -22.92
N ILE A 369 14.72 22.99 -23.28
CA ILE A 369 14.83 24.11 -24.25
C ILE A 369 15.47 25.33 -23.62
N THR A 370 14.91 25.85 -22.52
CA THR A 370 15.40 27.07 -21.88
C THR A 370 16.41 26.81 -20.76
N LYS A 371 16.33 25.64 -20.12
CA LYS A 371 17.19 25.15 -19.04
C LYS A 371 17.30 23.62 -19.14
N PRO A 372 18.31 23.00 -18.51
CA PRO A 372 18.40 21.56 -18.49
C PRO A 372 17.19 20.94 -17.77
N ALA A 373 16.60 19.89 -18.34
CA ALA A 373 15.51 19.14 -17.71
C ALA A 373 16.07 18.14 -16.69
N TYR A 374 15.73 18.32 -15.41
CA TYR A 374 16.15 17.44 -14.32
C TYR A 374 15.01 16.48 -13.95
N LEU A 375 15.17 15.20 -14.21
CA LEU A 375 14.20 14.18 -13.78
C LEU A 375 14.82 13.41 -12.62
N TYR A 376 14.12 13.32 -11.48
CA TYR A 376 14.68 12.57 -10.35
C TYR A 376 13.65 11.90 -9.44
N ASN A 377 14.13 10.86 -8.73
CA ASN A 377 13.35 9.97 -7.86
C ASN A 377 12.07 9.45 -8.54
N GLN A 378 12.18 8.93 -9.76
CA GLN A 378 11.04 8.39 -10.52
C GLN A 378 11.14 6.88 -10.65
N PHE A 379 9.99 6.20 -10.72
CA PHE A 379 9.89 4.78 -11.01
C PHE A 379 9.22 4.55 -12.37
N TRP A 380 9.90 3.85 -13.29
CA TRP A 380 9.38 3.53 -14.62
C TRP A 380 9.33 2.02 -14.84
N LEU A 381 8.12 1.48 -15.03
CA LEU A 381 7.86 0.11 -15.48
C LEU A 381 7.17 0.16 -16.84
N GLU A 382 7.95 0.00 -17.91
CA GLU A 382 7.51 0.30 -19.28
C GLU A 382 7.92 -0.76 -20.30
N HIS A 383 7.02 -1.05 -21.23
CA HIS A 383 7.22 -2.05 -22.28
C HIS A 383 7.17 -1.38 -23.67
N TYR A 384 8.29 -1.32 -24.37
CA TYR A 384 8.42 -0.68 -25.67
C TYR A 384 8.27 -1.70 -26.82
N PHE A 385 7.45 -1.34 -27.80
CA PHE A 385 7.21 -2.08 -29.04
C PHE A 385 7.46 -1.13 -30.21
N GLY A 386 8.10 -1.58 -31.29
CA GLY A 386 8.34 -0.71 -32.44
C GLY A 386 8.92 -1.46 -33.65
N GLY A 387 8.82 -0.82 -34.82
CA GLY A 387 9.44 -1.28 -36.07
C GLY A 387 10.81 -0.63 -36.32
N ASP A 388 11.25 -0.65 -37.58
CA ASP A 388 12.52 -0.04 -37.98
C ASP A 388 12.54 1.48 -37.68
N ASN A 389 13.69 1.98 -37.21
CA ASN A 389 13.94 3.39 -36.89
C ASN A 389 13.05 4.00 -35.80
N CYS A 390 12.54 3.19 -34.87
CA CYS A 390 11.84 3.69 -33.68
C CYS A 390 12.83 4.24 -32.63
N THR A 391 12.67 5.50 -32.25
CA THR A 391 13.45 6.12 -31.18
C THR A 391 12.79 5.84 -29.83
N MET A 392 13.39 5.00 -29.00
CA MET A 392 12.87 4.71 -27.66
C MET A 392 13.05 5.92 -26.74
N LEU A 393 14.24 6.50 -26.71
CA LEU A 393 14.57 7.68 -25.92
C LEU A 393 15.21 8.74 -26.82
N GLU A 394 14.65 9.95 -26.84
CA GLU A 394 15.28 11.13 -27.42
C GLU A 394 15.57 12.13 -26.31
N LEU A 395 16.86 12.41 -26.09
CA LEU A 395 17.34 13.12 -24.92
C LEU A 395 18.07 14.39 -25.36
N ASP A 396 17.61 15.54 -24.88
CA ASP A 396 18.21 16.83 -25.17
C ASP A 396 18.28 17.70 -23.92
N ASN A 397 19.51 18.10 -23.56
CA ASN A 397 19.83 19.01 -22.46
C ASN A 397 19.12 18.56 -21.17
N CYS A 398 19.36 17.31 -20.77
CA CYS A 398 18.72 16.73 -19.60
C CYS A 398 19.72 16.05 -18.68
N ASN A 399 19.32 15.88 -17.43
CA ASN A 399 20.07 15.17 -16.40
C ASN A 399 19.07 14.35 -15.57
N THR A 400 19.37 13.09 -15.31
CA THR A 400 18.51 12.22 -14.51
C THR A 400 19.23 11.69 -13.29
N ASP A 401 18.52 11.61 -12.17
CA ASP A 401 19.05 11.14 -10.90
C ASP A 401 18.05 10.21 -10.21
N HIS A 402 18.49 9.02 -9.82
CA HIS A 402 17.64 8.03 -9.15
C HIS A 402 16.34 7.67 -9.90
N LEU A 403 16.39 7.56 -11.23
CA LEU A 403 15.32 6.88 -11.99
C LEU A 403 15.48 5.37 -11.79
N SER A 404 14.41 4.65 -11.53
CA SER A 404 14.45 3.20 -11.22
C SER A 404 13.33 2.43 -11.94
N GLY A 405 13.34 1.10 -11.83
CA GLY A 405 12.30 0.24 -12.40
C GLY A 405 12.82 -0.69 -13.50
N THR A 406 12.03 -0.95 -14.52
CA THR A 406 12.39 -1.88 -15.62
C THR A 406 11.82 -1.40 -16.94
N LEU A 407 12.70 -1.26 -17.93
CA LEU A 407 12.34 -0.96 -19.31
C LEU A 407 12.51 -2.22 -20.14
N THR A 408 11.45 -2.71 -20.76
CA THR A 408 11.52 -3.85 -21.68
C THR A 408 11.35 -3.38 -23.11
N ARG A 409 12.01 -4.02 -24.07
CA ARG A 409 11.83 -3.74 -25.50
C ARG A 409 11.67 -5.01 -26.33
N GLU A 410 10.75 -4.94 -27.28
CA GLU A 410 10.56 -5.91 -28.34
C GLU A 410 10.89 -5.25 -29.68
N GLY A 411 12.04 -5.58 -30.27
CA GLY A 411 12.52 -5.04 -31.54
C GLY A 411 13.76 -4.15 -31.43
N ALA A 412 14.22 -3.66 -32.59
CA ALA A 412 15.33 -2.73 -32.66
C ALA A 412 14.86 -1.32 -32.24
N VAL A 413 15.67 -0.64 -31.43
CA VAL A 413 15.34 0.70 -30.92
C VAL A 413 16.55 1.62 -30.95
N ILE A 414 16.31 2.92 -30.99
CA ILE A 414 17.34 3.97 -30.92
C ILE A 414 17.23 4.71 -29.58
N ILE A 415 18.36 4.89 -28.91
CA ILE A 415 18.54 5.86 -27.83
C ILE A 415 19.41 6.97 -28.38
N LYS A 416 18.87 8.19 -28.40
CA LYS A 416 19.46 9.34 -29.07
C LYS A 416 19.75 10.47 -28.10
N THR A 417 20.95 11.07 -28.19
CA THR A 417 21.26 12.34 -27.52
C THR A 417 21.44 13.46 -28.55
N LYS A 418 20.97 14.67 -28.25
CA LYS A 418 21.04 15.84 -29.16
C LYS A 418 22.04 16.91 -28.73
N SER A 419 22.48 16.90 -27.47
CA SER A 419 23.37 17.93 -26.92
C SER A 419 24.38 17.37 -25.92
N ALA A 420 25.50 18.09 -25.81
CA ALA A 420 26.70 17.68 -25.08
C ALA A 420 26.48 17.40 -23.60
N TYR A 421 25.56 18.13 -22.99
CA TYR A 421 25.30 18.09 -21.55
C TYR A 421 24.28 17.02 -21.14
N THR A 422 23.83 16.19 -22.08
CA THR A 422 22.82 15.16 -21.84
C THR A 422 23.36 14.01 -21.02
N LYS A 423 22.71 13.73 -19.89
CA LYS A 423 22.95 12.59 -19.01
C LYS A 423 21.64 11.86 -18.71
N PHE A 424 21.63 10.56 -18.91
CA PHE A 424 20.49 9.69 -18.58
C PHE A 424 20.98 8.46 -17.81
N HIS A 425 20.77 8.50 -16.50
CA HIS A 425 21.00 7.39 -15.59
C HIS A 425 19.67 6.76 -15.20
N PHE A 426 19.60 5.45 -15.38
CA PHE A 426 18.47 4.62 -15.00
C PHE A 426 18.99 3.47 -14.12
N ASN A 427 18.72 3.53 -12.82
CA ASN A 427 19.09 2.55 -11.80
C ASN A 427 18.22 1.28 -11.86
N GLY A 428 17.77 0.92 -13.06
CA GLY A 428 16.95 -0.24 -13.35
C GLY A 428 17.44 -0.93 -14.61
N ASP A 429 16.74 -2.01 -14.98
CA ASP A 429 17.15 -2.86 -16.09
C ASP A 429 16.58 -2.38 -17.43
N LEU A 430 17.38 -2.42 -18.49
CA LEU A 430 16.94 -2.39 -19.88
C LEU A 430 17.00 -3.81 -20.45
N ILE A 431 15.85 -4.42 -20.68
CA ILE A 431 15.73 -5.82 -21.09
C ILE A 431 15.25 -5.87 -22.55
N GLY A 432 16.02 -6.51 -23.43
CA GLY A 432 15.63 -6.75 -24.81
C GLY A 432 15.26 -8.21 -25.05
N ILE A 433 14.14 -8.46 -25.73
CA ILE A 433 13.73 -9.81 -26.15
C ILE A 433 14.31 -10.14 -27.54
N VAL A 434 14.16 -9.22 -28.50
CA VAL A 434 14.64 -9.34 -29.89
C VAL A 434 15.10 -7.96 -30.42
N GLY A 435 16.00 -7.94 -31.40
CA GLY A 435 16.50 -6.70 -32.04
C GLY A 435 17.63 -5.98 -31.28
N SER A 436 18.29 -5.01 -31.93
CA SER A 436 19.42 -4.26 -31.37
C SER A 436 19.04 -2.90 -30.80
N THR A 437 19.71 -2.48 -29.72
CA THR A 437 19.72 -1.08 -29.27
C THR A 437 20.82 -0.32 -30.00
N VAL A 438 20.47 0.77 -30.68
CA VAL A 438 21.41 1.71 -31.30
C VAL A 438 21.57 2.92 -30.39
N PHE A 439 22.81 3.27 -30.07
CA PHE A 439 23.14 4.51 -29.37
C PHE A 439 23.59 5.56 -30.40
N ASP A 440 22.70 6.51 -30.69
CA ASP A 440 22.94 7.68 -31.55
C ASP A 440 23.33 8.85 -30.67
N LEU A 441 24.60 8.88 -30.25
CA LEU A 441 25.11 9.88 -29.32
C LEU A 441 25.66 11.10 -30.05
N ASP A 442 25.45 12.27 -29.47
CA ASP A 442 26.09 13.50 -29.89
C ASP A 442 27.62 13.42 -29.70
N GLY A 443 28.38 13.93 -30.69
CA GLY A 443 29.82 13.76 -30.83
C GLY A 443 30.71 14.52 -29.84
N SER A 444 30.18 15.10 -28.76
CA SER A 444 30.99 15.82 -27.78
C SER A 444 31.81 14.85 -26.91
N ASN A 445 33.12 15.12 -26.82
CA ASN A 445 34.09 14.34 -26.04
C ASN A 445 34.24 14.87 -24.60
N GLU A 446 33.14 15.11 -23.89
CA GLU A 446 33.25 15.51 -22.49
C GLU A 446 33.84 14.37 -21.65
N THR A 447 34.82 14.69 -20.81
CA THR A 447 35.64 13.77 -20.01
C THR A 447 34.93 13.23 -18.76
N GLY A 448 33.59 13.15 -18.78
CA GLY A 448 32.77 12.66 -17.67
C GLY A 448 32.32 11.20 -17.83
N PHE A 449 31.94 10.54 -16.72
CA PHE A 449 31.37 9.18 -16.72
C PHE A 449 30.12 9.08 -17.62
N GLY A 450 29.80 7.86 -18.07
CA GLY A 450 28.97 7.56 -19.26
C GLY A 450 27.66 8.34 -19.41
N LYS A 451 27.39 8.83 -20.63
CA LYS A 451 26.19 9.64 -20.97
C LYS A 451 24.86 8.90 -20.75
N ILE A 452 24.84 7.58 -20.97
CA ILE A 452 23.65 6.72 -20.83
C ILE A 452 24.03 5.53 -19.95
N VAL A 453 23.30 5.29 -18.86
CA VAL A 453 23.59 4.23 -17.89
C VAL A 453 22.33 3.44 -17.53
N PHE A 454 22.45 2.11 -17.51
CA PHE A 454 21.45 1.15 -17.04
C PHE A 454 22.12 0.13 -16.10
N ASN A 455 21.37 -0.48 -15.18
CA ASN A 455 21.89 -1.48 -14.23
C ASN A 455 22.49 -2.72 -14.93
N ASN A 456 21.84 -3.22 -15.98
CA ASN A 456 22.16 -4.49 -16.64
C ASN A 456 22.78 -4.33 -18.05
N ILE A 457 23.41 -3.20 -18.39
CA ILE A 457 23.88 -2.95 -19.77
C ILE A 457 24.92 -4.00 -20.26
N SER A 458 25.51 -4.78 -19.35
CA SER A 458 26.38 -5.93 -19.66
C SER A 458 25.72 -7.01 -20.52
N SER A 459 24.39 -7.12 -20.54
CA SER A 459 23.67 -8.12 -21.35
C SER A 459 23.32 -7.67 -22.76
N LEU A 460 23.48 -6.38 -23.10
CA LEU A 460 23.23 -5.81 -24.44
C LEU A 460 24.49 -5.92 -25.31
N SER A 461 24.97 -7.15 -25.52
CA SER A 461 26.26 -7.41 -26.15
C SER A 461 26.30 -7.10 -27.67
N ASN A 462 27.39 -6.45 -28.11
CA ASN A 462 28.05 -6.55 -29.42
C ASN A 462 27.84 -5.50 -30.54
N LYS A 463 27.40 -4.26 -30.29
CA LYS A 463 27.46 -3.20 -31.33
C LYS A 463 28.23 -1.95 -30.91
N ASN A 464 29.04 -1.42 -31.84
CA ASN A 464 29.74 -0.14 -31.67
C ASN A 464 28.73 1.01 -31.70
N PHE A 465 29.11 2.19 -31.19
CA PHE A 465 28.33 3.41 -31.41
C PHE A 465 28.17 3.69 -32.90
N ASN A 466 27.05 4.29 -33.30
CA ASN A 466 26.79 4.63 -34.71
C ASN A 466 27.34 6.03 -35.09
N HIS A 467 27.85 6.79 -34.12
CA HIS A 467 28.45 8.10 -34.35
C HIS A 467 29.86 7.96 -34.94
N SER A 468 30.18 8.75 -35.96
CA SER A 468 31.44 8.66 -36.73
C SER A 468 32.71 8.76 -35.87
N SER A 469 32.70 9.59 -34.82
CA SER A 469 33.82 9.72 -33.88
C SER A 469 33.91 8.59 -32.85
N LEU A 470 32.86 7.79 -32.68
CA LEU A 470 32.74 6.76 -31.65
C LEU A 470 32.69 5.33 -32.20
N LEU A 471 32.86 5.14 -33.52
CA LEU A 471 32.77 3.85 -34.21
C LEU A 471 33.69 2.76 -33.66
N ASN A 472 34.76 3.12 -32.92
CA ASN A 472 35.70 2.18 -32.31
C ASN A 472 35.45 1.92 -30.81
N TYR A 473 34.48 2.61 -30.21
CA TYR A 473 34.15 2.46 -28.80
C TYR A 473 32.92 1.56 -28.63
N ARG A 474 32.85 0.88 -27.49
CA ARG A 474 31.73 0.00 -27.12
C ARG A 474 31.14 0.45 -25.78
N PRO A 475 29.83 0.28 -25.57
CA PRO A 475 29.24 0.40 -24.23
C PRO A 475 29.96 -0.56 -23.25
N SER A 476 30.28 -0.08 -22.05
CA SER A 476 30.91 -0.88 -21.01
C SER A 476 30.03 -0.88 -19.76
N PRO A 477 29.90 -2.02 -19.05
CA PRO A 477 29.22 -2.05 -17.77
C PRO A 477 29.96 -1.18 -16.74
N PHE A 478 29.19 -0.45 -15.94
CA PHE A 478 29.68 0.39 -14.84
C PHE A 478 29.06 -0.11 -13.53
N LYS A 479 29.84 -0.13 -12.43
CA LYS A 479 29.31 -0.58 -11.13
C LYS A 479 28.52 0.56 -10.48
N LEU A 480 27.21 0.35 -10.32
CA LEU A 480 26.26 1.34 -9.78
C LEU A 480 26.70 1.99 -8.45
N GLY A 481 27.33 1.22 -7.55
CA GLY A 481 27.75 1.72 -6.23
C GLY A 481 28.79 2.85 -6.23
N HIS A 482 29.50 3.06 -7.35
CA HIS A 482 30.52 4.10 -7.49
C HIS A 482 30.00 5.41 -8.09
N GLN A 483 28.79 5.41 -8.65
CA GLN A 483 28.21 6.54 -9.39
C GLN A 483 27.53 7.55 -8.46
N ASP A 484 26.70 7.07 -7.52
CA ASP A 484 26.03 7.92 -6.51
C ASP A 484 27.04 8.60 -5.58
N ARG A 485 28.16 7.92 -5.28
CA ARG A 485 29.23 8.49 -4.42
C ARG A 485 30.02 9.58 -5.12
N HIS A 486 30.15 9.52 -6.44
CA HIS A 486 30.92 10.49 -7.21
C HIS A 486 30.18 11.82 -7.45
N TYR A 487 28.85 11.78 -7.52
CA TYR A 487 27.99 12.97 -7.62
C TYR A 487 28.02 13.84 -6.35
N ASN A 488 28.33 13.26 -5.18
CA ASN A 488 28.57 13.98 -3.92
C ASN A 488 30.02 14.46 -3.73
N GLY A 489 30.84 14.46 -4.79
CA GLY A 489 32.21 14.98 -4.75
C GLY A 489 33.27 14.00 -4.24
N MET A 490 32.99 12.69 -4.14
CA MET A 490 34.00 11.69 -3.79
C MET A 490 34.61 11.02 -5.04
N THR A 491 35.92 11.13 -5.25
CA THR A 491 36.66 10.30 -6.22
C THR A 491 36.95 8.92 -5.64
N GLU A 492 36.55 7.84 -6.32
CA GLU A 492 37.03 6.50 -6.00
C GLU A 492 38.24 6.13 -6.87
N GLY A 493 39.35 5.77 -6.22
CA GLY A 493 40.51 5.16 -6.85
C GLY A 493 40.93 3.91 -6.07
N ILE A 494 40.34 2.76 -6.38
CA ILE A 494 40.85 1.47 -5.92
C ILE A 494 41.80 0.93 -6.99
N TYR A 495 43.10 0.98 -6.73
CA TYR A 495 44.10 0.23 -7.51
C TYR A 495 44.54 -0.99 -6.69
N LYS A 496 44.32 -2.20 -7.25
CA LYS A 496 44.80 -3.47 -6.68
C LYS A 496 46.06 -3.90 -7.42
N ILE A 497 47.19 -4.00 -6.72
CA ILE A 497 48.43 -4.57 -7.27
C ILE A 497 48.69 -5.89 -6.53
N GLY A 498 48.30 -7.01 -7.15
CA GLY A 498 48.54 -8.36 -6.61
C GLY A 498 47.72 -8.72 -5.37
N GLU A 499 48.08 -9.84 -4.74
CA GLU A 499 47.50 -10.32 -3.48
C GLU A 499 48.29 -9.73 -2.31
N GLY A 500 47.78 -8.67 -1.67
CA GLY A 500 48.26 -8.24 -0.35
C GLY A 500 48.48 -6.75 -0.12
N ILE A 501 48.36 -5.88 -1.13
CA ILE A 501 48.48 -4.42 -0.96
C ILE A 501 47.29 -3.71 -1.61
N GLY A 502 46.52 -2.98 -0.82
CA GLY A 502 45.44 -2.11 -1.26
C GLY A 502 45.70 -0.65 -0.86
N PHE A 503 45.40 0.27 -1.78
CA PHE A 503 45.37 1.71 -1.49
C PHE A 503 43.94 2.13 -1.18
N HIS A 504 43.73 2.79 -0.04
CA HIS A 504 42.41 3.25 0.39
C HIS A 504 42.48 4.73 0.76
N CYS A 505 41.61 5.55 0.17
CA CYS A 505 41.37 6.93 0.57
C CYS A 505 39.97 6.99 1.18
N TYR A 506 39.88 7.30 2.46
CA TYR A 506 38.60 7.53 3.15
C TYR A 506 38.57 8.98 3.62
N TYR A 507 37.45 9.67 3.42
CA TYR A 507 37.01 11.05 3.78
C TYR A 507 37.99 12.10 4.36
N THR A 508 39.06 11.73 5.08
CA THR A 508 40.08 12.61 5.67
C THR A 508 41.50 12.01 5.78
N SER A 509 41.80 10.82 5.23
CA SER A 509 43.16 10.23 5.25
C SER A 509 43.50 9.38 4.03
N ILE A 510 44.81 9.27 3.76
CA ILE A 510 45.44 8.38 2.79
C ILE A 510 46.22 7.35 3.60
N GLY A 511 45.94 6.04 3.43
CA GLY A 511 46.57 5.00 4.25
C GLY A 511 46.92 3.72 3.48
N PHE A 512 47.82 2.93 4.07
CA PHE A 512 48.21 1.60 3.61
C PHE A 512 47.46 0.54 4.41
N GLN A 513 46.90 -0.46 3.73
CA GLN A 513 46.40 -1.68 4.38
C GLN A 513 47.32 -2.86 4.06
N PHE A 514 47.78 -3.56 5.09
CA PHE A 514 48.55 -4.80 4.96
C PHE A 514 47.68 -5.98 5.38
N ASN A 515 47.15 -6.74 4.42
CA ASN A 515 46.43 -7.97 4.73
C ASN A 515 47.31 -9.19 4.47
N LYS A 516 47.39 -10.10 5.44
CA LYS A 516 47.84 -11.47 5.19
C LYS A 516 46.84 -12.46 5.78
N THR A 517 46.22 -13.26 4.93
CA THR A 517 45.43 -14.42 5.37
C THR A 517 46.40 -15.59 5.55
N LEU A 518 46.89 -15.81 6.77
CA LEU A 518 47.52 -17.08 7.13
C LEU A 518 47.23 -17.39 8.60
N SER A 519 46.72 -18.59 8.83
CA SER A 519 46.30 -19.07 10.14
C SER A 519 47.41 -18.89 11.19
N GLY A 520 47.09 -18.15 12.25
CA GLY A 520 47.73 -18.34 13.56
C GLY A 520 48.51 -17.19 14.18
N ASN A 521 48.62 -15.98 13.60
CA ASN A 521 49.16 -14.78 14.28
C ASN A 521 48.71 -13.47 13.61
N VAL A 522 48.62 -12.38 14.40
CA VAL A 522 48.21 -10.98 14.10
C VAL A 522 47.34 -10.82 12.85
N LEU A 523 46.02 -10.76 13.06
CA LEU A 523 45.03 -10.73 11.97
C LEU A 523 44.88 -9.36 11.30
N ASP A 524 45.08 -8.26 12.04
CA ASP A 524 45.13 -6.92 11.44
C ASP A 524 45.94 -5.97 12.33
N ALA A 525 46.74 -5.12 11.69
CA ALA A 525 47.35 -3.97 12.33
C ALA A 525 47.13 -2.81 11.38
N ILE A 526 46.32 -1.84 11.79
CA ILE A 526 45.99 -0.66 10.98
C ILE A 526 46.77 0.51 11.56
N PRO A 527 48.06 0.70 11.22
CA PRO A 527 48.74 1.95 11.48
C PRO A 527 48.16 2.99 10.52
N ALA A 528 47.18 3.77 10.97
CA ALA A 528 46.66 4.89 10.20
C ALA A 528 47.45 6.16 10.52
N TRP A 529 48.02 6.76 9.47
CA TRP A 529 48.69 8.04 9.52
C TRP A 529 47.74 9.10 9.01
N ASN A 530 47.27 9.96 9.90
CA ASN A 530 46.43 11.08 9.51
C ASN A 530 47.33 12.16 8.94
N LEU A 531 47.33 12.34 7.62
CA LEU A 531 47.94 13.51 6.98
C LEU A 531 46.91 14.63 6.90
N ASN A 532 47.37 15.89 6.84
CA ASN A 532 46.46 16.96 6.46
C ASN A 532 45.99 16.79 4.99
N PRO A 533 44.90 17.46 4.57
CA PRO A 533 44.35 17.33 3.21
C PRO A 533 45.34 17.64 2.08
N ASN A 534 46.46 18.27 2.43
CA ASN A 534 47.48 18.78 1.52
C ASN A 534 48.72 17.87 1.52
N GLY A 535 48.75 16.80 2.33
CA GLY A 535 49.85 15.84 2.45
C GLY A 535 51.14 16.36 3.10
N ASN A 536 51.17 17.60 3.59
CA ASN A 536 52.41 18.31 3.90
C ASN A 536 52.94 18.11 5.34
N TYR A 537 52.14 17.55 6.27
CA TYR A 537 52.61 17.11 7.59
C TYR A 537 51.63 16.14 8.25
N LEU A 538 52.15 15.33 9.18
CA LEU A 538 51.42 14.32 9.95
C LEU A 538 50.57 14.97 11.05
N LYS A 539 49.24 14.84 10.96
CA LYS A 539 48.25 15.32 11.94
C LYS A 539 48.14 14.40 13.17
N GLY A 540 48.39 13.11 13.03
CA GLY A 540 48.30 12.16 14.14
C GLY A 540 48.47 10.71 13.74
N PHE A 541 48.63 9.85 14.75
CA PHE A 541 48.70 8.39 14.61
C PHE A 541 47.48 7.78 15.30
N SER A 542 46.72 6.94 14.59
CA SER A 542 45.72 6.07 15.19
C SER A 542 46.10 4.63 14.86
N ALA A 543 46.34 3.80 15.87
CA ALA A 543 46.50 2.37 15.70
C ALA A 543 45.25 1.66 16.20
N GLU A 544 44.52 1.02 15.30
CA GLU A 544 43.64 -0.06 15.69
C GLU A 544 44.48 -1.33 15.76
N VAL A 545 44.50 -1.96 16.94
CA VAL A 545 45.17 -3.25 17.16
C VAL A 545 44.08 -4.25 17.51
N THR A 546 43.72 -5.08 16.53
CA THR A 546 42.81 -6.21 16.74
C THR A 546 43.62 -7.46 17.04
N ILE A 547 43.66 -7.87 18.31
CA ILE A 547 44.18 -9.18 18.69
C ILE A 547 43.00 -10.14 18.77
N ALA A 548 42.84 -10.97 17.75
CA ALA A 548 41.83 -12.01 17.72
C ALA A 548 42.46 -13.39 17.58
N ASN A 549 41.85 -14.39 18.23
CA ASN A 549 41.97 -15.79 17.83
C ASN A 549 40.59 -16.30 17.37
N ASN A 550 40.51 -17.55 16.93
CA ASN A 550 39.29 -18.16 16.39
C ASN A 550 38.04 -18.13 17.29
N THR A 551 38.14 -17.63 18.53
CA THR A 551 37.06 -17.65 19.53
C THR A 551 36.94 -16.39 20.41
N LYS A 552 37.86 -15.41 20.36
CA LYS A 552 37.83 -14.20 21.21
C LYS A 552 38.48 -13.00 20.51
N SER A 553 37.91 -11.80 20.71
CA SER A 553 38.46 -10.51 20.26
C SER A 553 38.32 -9.43 21.34
N ILE A 554 39.31 -8.54 21.45
CA ILE A 554 39.21 -7.27 22.19
C ILE A 554 39.44 -6.14 21.17
N ALA A 555 38.49 -5.19 21.10
CA ALA A 555 38.63 -3.98 20.32
C ALA A 555 38.73 -2.79 21.27
N LEU A 556 39.78 -1.98 21.11
CA LEU A 556 39.94 -0.69 21.77
C LEU A 556 39.84 0.37 20.67
N ASN A 557 38.75 1.13 20.65
CA ASN A 557 38.56 2.21 19.70
C ASN A 557 38.46 3.53 20.44
N ASP A 558 39.23 4.53 20.01
CA ASP A 558 39.12 5.92 20.46
C ASP A 558 38.54 6.74 19.31
N THR A 559 37.21 6.92 19.31
CA THR A 559 36.57 7.86 18.39
C THR A 559 36.19 9.19 19.04
N GLU A 560 36.22 9.37 20.37
CA GLU A 560 35.82 10.65 21.01
C GLU A 560 36.43 10.86 22.40
N PHE A 561 37.62 11.47 22.49
CA PHE A 561 38.16 11.99 23.75
C PHE A 561 37.65 13.41 24.05
N TYR A 562 36.35 13.55 24.33
CA TYR A 562 35.78 14.69 25.08
C TYR A 562 34.63 14.22 25.98
N GLY A 563 34.96 13.74 27.19
CA GLY A 563 33.99 13.54 28.28
C GLY A 563 34.30 12.33 29.19
N PRO A 564 34.09 12.42 30.52
CA PRO A 564 34.41 11.33 31.44
C PRO A 564 33.27 10.30 31.45
N SER A 565 33.22 9.45 30.43
CA SER A 565 32.30 8.31 30.45
C SER A 565 32.85 7.15 29.63
N LEU A 566 33.21 6.08 30.33
CA LEU A 566 33.51 4.77 29.77
C LEU A 566 32.21 4.17 29.21
N LYS A 567 32.02 4.21 27.90
CA LYS A 567 30.89 3.54 27.23
C LYS A 567 31.27 2.09 26.94
N LEU A 568 30.73 1.16 27.73
CA LEU A 568 30.77 -0.26 27.40
C LEU A 568 29.61 -0.56 26.43
N GLY A 569 29.91 -0.75 25.15
CA GLY A 569 29.00 -1.38 24.19
C GLY A 569 28.54 -0.52 23.01
N SER A 570 29.14 -0.77 21.84
CA SER A 570 28.51 -0.57 20.54
C SER A 570 29.17 -1.54 19.55
N ILE A 571 28.52 -2.66 19.22
CA ILE A 571 28.87 -3.45 18.03
C ILE A 571 27.61 -3.94 17.31
N THR A 572 27.61 -3.62 16.02
CA THR A 572 26.73 -4.08 14.95
C THR A 572 27.16 -5.49 14.50
N TYR A 573 26.22 -6.43 14.46
CA TYR A 573 26.33 -7.86 14.09
C TYR A 573 27.15 -8.77 15.02
N GLY A 574 26.43 -9.68 15.71
CA GLY A 574 27.02 -10.88 16.30
C GLY A 574 26.67 -11.06 17.77
N ARG A 575 25.95 -12.14 18.07
CA ARG A 575 25.44 -12.57 19.38
C ARG A 575 26.45 -12.35 20.52
N TRP A 576 26.09 -11.53 21.50
CA TRP A 576 26.65 -11.68 22.83
C TRP A 576 25.97 -12.84 23.53
N SER A 577 26.79 -13.80 23.95
CA SER A 577 26.49 -14.57 25.15
C SER A 577 27.30 -13.92 26.27
N GLY A 578 26.62 -13.27 27.21
CA GLY A 578 27.16 -13.01 28.55
C GLY A 578 27.79 -11.64 28.81
N LEU A 579 26.96 -10.62 28.99
CA LEU A 579 27.05 -9.82 30.21
C LEU A 579 25.94 -10.38 31.10
N TYR A 580 26.28 -11.35 31.95
CA TYR A 580 25.31 -12.06 32.79
C TYR A 580 24.77 -11.12 33.87
N MET A 581 23.78 -10.29 33.52
CA MET A 581 22.75 -9.91 34.47
C MET A 581 21.75 -11.07 34.45
N SER A 582 21.76 -11.92 35.47
CA SER A 582 20.99 -13.17 35.48
C SER A 582 19.51 -12.94 35.13
N GLY A 583 19.07 -13.39 33.96
CA GLY A 583 17.65 -13.53 33.61
C GLY A 583 17.07 -12.60 32.53
N ILE A 584 17.78 -11.58 32.04
CA ILE A 584 17.25 -10.65 31.01
C ILE A 584 18.21 -10.54 29.82
N ASP A 585 17.67 -10.68 28.61
CA ASP A 585 18.41 -10.56 27.36
C ASP A 585 18.15 -9.19 26.70
N PHE A 586 19.23 -8.44 26.45
CA PHE A 586 19.22 -7.20 25.67
C PHE A 586 19.66 -7.51 24.24
N THR A 587 18.77 -7.29 23.27
CA THR A 587 19.09 -7.48 21.85
C THR A 587 18.89 -6.19 21.07
N TYR A 588 19.36 -6.16 19.82
CA TYR A 588 19.20 -5.02 18.93
C TYR A 588 17.73 -4.56 18.76
N ASN A 589 16.77 -5.48 18.86
CA ASN A 589 15.35 -5.20 18.59
C ASN A 589 14.41 -5.41 19.77
N ALA A 590 14.88 -5.93 20.90
CA ALA A 590 14.00 -6.28 22.02
C ALA A 590 14.75 -6.43 23.35
N LEU A 591 14.02 -6.13 24.43
CA LEU A 591 14.31 -6.50 25.81
C LEU A 591 13.34 -7.62 26.22
N TYR A 592 13.83 -8.82 26.55
CA TYR A 592 12.96 -9.93 26.94
C TYR A 592 13.56 -10.80 28.06
N PRO A 593 12.73 -11.44 28.89
CA PRO A 593 13.21 -12.37 29.91
C PRO A 593 13.70 -13.66 29.28
N HIS A 594 14.73 -14.27 29.87
CA HIS A 594 15.30 -15.53 29.39
C HIS A 594 14.30 -16.69 29.46
N ASN A 595 13.46 -16.69 30.50
CA ASN A 595 12.37 -17.66 30.67
C ASN A 595 11.03 -16.93 30.59
N SER A 596 10.10 -17.48 29.79
CA SER A 596 8.74 -16.94 29.68
C SER A 596 7.99 -17.09 31.00
N ASN A 597 7.26 -16.04 31.41
CA ASN A 597 6.38 -16.02 32.59
C ASN A 597 7.08 -16.29 33.95
N VAL A 598 8.36 -15.89 34.10
CA VAL A 598 9.11 -16.08 35.37
C VAL A 598 9.55 -14.76 36.02
N LEU A 599 9.79 -13.71 35.24
CA LEU A 599 10.29 -12.42 35.74
C LEU A 599 9.20 -11.35 35.73
N THR A 600 9.22 -10.49 36.76
CA THR A 600 8.36 -9.32 36.89
C THR A 600 9.15 -8.05 36.55
N LEU A 601 8.48 -7.08 35.92
CA LEU A 601 9.04 -5.76 35.66
C LEU A 601 8.67 -4.81 36.83
N GLY A 602 9.58 -4.68 37.79
CA GLY A 602 9.37 -3.94 39.05
C GLY A 602 8.81 -4.79 40.19
N THR A 603 8.79 -4.23 41.40
CA THR A 603 8.17 -4.84 42.60
C THR A 603 7.35 -3.79 43.36
N SER A 604 6.52 -4.21 44.33
CA SER A 604 5.77 -3.29 45.19
C SER A 604 6.63 -2.24 45.92
N SER A 605 7.86 -2.63 46.29
CA SER A 605 8.84 -1.76 46.94
C SER A 605 9.71 -0.98 45.96
N ASN A 606 9.76 -1.40 44.69
CA ASN A 606 10.59 -0.82 43.63
C ASN A 606 9.74 -0.66 42.36
N THR A 607 8.75 0.22 42.45
CA THR A 607 7.80 0.48 41.38
C THR A 607 8.46 1.27 40.26
N ILE A 608 8.10 0.96 39.01
CA ILE A 608 8.47 1.80 37.88
C ILE A 608 7.56 3.02 37.87
N LYS A 609 8.16 4.21 37.80
CA LYS A 609 7.44 5.47 37.82
C LYS A 609 6.61 5.71 36.55
N ASP A 610 7.23 5.55 35.37
CA ASP A 610 6.62 5.81 34.07
C ASP A 610 7.11 4.79 33.03
N ILE A 611 6.24 4.35 32.11
CA ILE A 611 6.59 3.54 30.93
C ILE A 611 6.06 4.25 29.68
N TYR A 612 6.95 4.55 28.73
CA TYR A 612 6.60 5.21 27.46
C TYR A 612 6.60 4.19 26.32
N LEU A 613 5.46 3.99 25.65
CA LEU A 613 5.27 3.01 24.58
C LEU A 613 4.59 3.65 23.35
N ASN A 614 4.97 3.23 22.15
CA ASN A 614 4.26 3.60 20.91
C ASN A 614 2.98 2.78 20.70
N ASN A 615 2.96 1.54 21.17
CA ASN A 615 1.82 0.62 21.10
C ASN A 615 1.46 0.13 22.51
N ALA A 616 0.19 -0.20 22.75
CA ALA A 616 -0.28 -0.71 24.04
C ALA A 616 0.35 -2.08 24.40
N PRO A 617 0.53 -2.40 25.70
CA PRO A 617 0.98 -3.72 26.15
C PRO A 617 0.07 -4.85 25.62
N THR A 618 0.67 -5.97 25.23
CA THR A 618 -0.07 -7.16 24.77
C THR A 618 -0.13 -8.20 25.89
N VAL A 619 -1.34 -8.70 26.19
CA VAL A 619 -1.58 -9.76 27.20
C VAL A 619 -2.03 -11.04 26.48
N ILE A 620 -1.45 -12.19 26.84
CA ILE A 620 -1.85 -13.49 26.29
C ILE A 620 -3.26 -13.82 26.81
N SER A 621 -4.24 -13.94 25.91
CA SER A 621 -5.64 -14.26 26.24
C SER A 621 -6.19 -15.38 25.33
N ASP A 622 -5.46 -16.49 25.27
CA ASP A 622 -5.83 -17.70 24.52
C ASP A 622 -6.78 -18.57 25.36
N GLU A 623 -7.84 -19.09 24.75
CA GLU A 623 -8.83 -19.96 25.40
C GLU A 623 -8.19 -21.22 26.00
N ARG A 624 -7.14 -21.76 25.37
CA ARG A 624 -6.43 -22.97 25.81
C ARG A 624 -5.67 -22.79 27.12
N HIS A 625 -5.47 -21.53 27.54
CA HIS A 625 -4.83 -21.16 28.80
C HIS A 625 -5.84 -20.72 29.86
N LYS A 626 -7.14 -20.91 29.62
CA LYS A 626 -8.22 -20.53 30.55
C LYS A 626 -9.10 -21.73 30.89
N SER A 627 -9.72 -21.67 32.06
CA SER A 627 -10.68 -22.66 32.54
C SER A 627 -11.81 -21.91 33.25
N ASP A 628 -12.94 -22.57 33.50
CA ASP A 628 -14.12 -21.98 34.17
C ASP A 628 -14.66 -20.71 33.47
N ILE A 629 -14.64 -20.73 32.13
CA ILE A 629 -15.16 -19.63 31.30
C ILE A 629 -16.68 -19.59 31.45
N GLN A 630 -17.18 -18.52 32.07
CA GLN A 630 -18.59 -18.31 32.36
C GLN A 630 -18.99 -16.84 32.18
N THR A 631 -20.30 -16.57 32.16
CA THR A 631 -20.82 -15.21 32.24
C THR A 631 -20.50 -14.59 33.60
N ILE A 632 -20.21 -13.29 33.63
CA ILE A 632 -19.99 -12.56 34.87
C ILE A 632 -21.28 -12.56 35.69
N GLN A 633 -21.18 -12.98 36.95
CA GLN A 633 -22.32 -13.11 37.85
C GLN A 633 -22.94 -11.74 38.18
N ASP A 634 -24.27 -11.67 38.27
CA ASP A 634 -24.96 -10.41 38.56
C ASP A 634 -24.55 -9.80 39.90
N ALA A 635 -24.33 -10.61 40.94
CA ALA A 635 -23.84 -10.13 42.23
C ALA A 635 -22.50 -9.38 42.11
N VAL A 636 -21.61 -9.82 41.23
CA VAL A 636 -20.31 -9.17 40.97
C VAL A 636 -20.52 -7.83 40.27
N LEU A 637 -21.46 -7.77 39.32
CA LEU A 637 -21.82 -6.54 38.63
C LEU A 637 -22.57 -5.56 39.55
N ASP A 638 -23.38 -6.06 40.48
CA ASP A 638 -24.09 -5.26 41.49
C ASP A 638 -23.11 -4.65 42.49
N ALA A 639 -22.12 -5.44 42.94
CA ALA A 639 -21.02 -4.94 43.75
C ALA A 639 -20.22 -3.87 43.00
N TRP A 640 -19.84 -4.15 41.75
CA TRP A 640 -19.10 -3.21 40.93
C TRP A 640 -19.85 -1.89 40.67
N GLY A 641 -21.17 -1.95 40.52
CA GLY A 641 -22.03 -0.77 40.34
C GLY A 641 -22.00 0.22 41.51
N LYS A 642 -21.44 -0.15 42.67
CA LYS A 642 -21.22 0.72 43.84
C LYS A 642 -19.84 1.37 43.87
N VAL A 643 -18.94 1.03 42.95
CA VAL A 643 -17.58 1.56 42.90
C VAL A 643 -17.57 2.91 42.18
N ASP A 644 -17.13 3.96 42.88
CA ASP A 644 -17.03 5.30 42.30
C ASP A 644 -15.70 5.54 41.59
N PHE A 645 -15.77 6.11 40.39
CA PHE A 645 -14.61 6.73 39.73
C PHE A 645 -14.41 8.16 40.25
N GLN A 646 -13.23 8.44 40.77
CA GLN A 646 -12.90 9.68 41.48
C GLN A 646 -11.71 10.40 40.86
N MET A 647 -11.62 11.70 41.13
CA MET A 647 -10.42 12.49 40.87
C MET A 647 -9.64 12.69 42.17
N TYR A 648 -8.32 12.50 42.14
CA TYR A 648 -7.45 12.64 43.30
C TYR A 648 -6.08 13.20 42.92
N LYS A 649 -5.31 13.68 43.89
CA LYS A 649 -3.91 14.09 43.72
C LYS A 649 -3.03 13.19 44.57
N LEU A 650 -1.82 12.88 44.09
CA LEU A 650 -0.88 12.07 44.86
C LEU A 650 -0.23 12.91 45.96
N ASN A 651 -0.25 12.41 47.20
CA ASN A 651 0.34 13.11 48.35
C ASN A 651 1.84 13.42 48.15
N ALA A 652 2.59 12.50 47.52
CA ALA A 652 4.00 12.71 47.19
C ALA A 652 4.20 13.90 46.24
N GLU A 653 3.34 14.05 45.23
CA GLU A 653 3.40 15.19 44.30
C GLU A 653 2.95 16.50 44.95
N ILE A 654 1.94 16.45 45.83
CA ILE A 654 1.53 17.62 46.63
C ILE A 654 2.69 18.08 47.52
N HIS A 655 3.39 17.15 48.17
CA HIS A 655 4.53 17.46 49.02
C HIS A 655 5.70 18.06 48.21
N GLU A 656 6.01 17.48 47.04
CA GLU A 656 7.12 17.93 46.20
C GLU A 656 6.86 19.26 45.49
N LYS A 657 5.65 19.45 44.95
CA LYS A 657 5.34 20.54 44.00
C LYS A 657 4.34 21.57 44.56
N GLY A 658 3.72 21.29 45.71
CA GLY A 658 2.61 22.06 46.28
C GLY A 658 1.25 21.63 45.72
N SER A 659 0.20 21.79 46.53
CA SER A 659 -1.17 21.35 46.18
C SER A 659 -1.69 21.97 44.88
N GLU A 660 -1.30 23.21 44.58
CA GLU A 660 -1.72 23.91 43.36
C GLU A 660 -1.09 23.32 42.09
N ASN A 661 0.17 22.87 42.14
CA ASN A 661 0.91 22.37 40.98
C ASN A 661 0.85 20.85 40.81
N ALA A 662 0.47 20.11 41.85
CA ALA A 662 0.22 18.68 41.74
C ALA A 662 -0.96 18.41 40.79
N ARG A 663 -0.81 17.43 39.91
CA ARG A 663 -1.81 17.12 38.88
C ARG A 663 -2.95 16.29 39.48
N TYR A 664 -4.14 16.48 38.93
CA TYR A 664 -5.24 15.55 39.18
C TYR A 664 -5.05 14.28 38.35
N HIS A 665 -5.29 13.16 39.00
CA HIS A 665 -5.36 11.82 38.45
C HIS A 665 -6.80 11.32 38.57
N PHE A 666 -7.21 10.39 37.71
CA PHE A 666 -8.56 9.85 37.67
C PHE A 666 -8.50 8.34 37.81
N GLY A 667 -9.42 7.77 38.57
CA GLY A 667 -9.51 6.33 38.72
C GLY A 667 -10.31 5.88 39.92
N VAL A 668 -10.05 4.67 40.39
CA VAL A 668 -10.75 4.03 41.51
C VAL A 668 -9.82 3.93 42.71
N ILE A 669 -10.41 3.86 43.91
CA ILE A 669 -9.68 3.70 45.16
C ILE A 669 -9.83 2.25 45.63
N ALA A 670 -8.70 1.56 45.87
CA ALA A 670 -8.70 0.13 46.18
C ALA A 670 -9.61 -0.23 47.36
N GLN A 671 -9.57 0.54 48.45
CA GLN A 671 -10.42 0.30 49.61
C GLN A 671 -11.93 0.43 49.30
N ARG A 672 -12.32 1.26 48.32
CA ARG A 672 -13.73 1.37 47.92
C ARG A 672 -14.21 0.17 47.12
N ILE A 673 -13.32 -0.46 46.36
CA ILE A 673 -13.61 -1.75 45.71
C ILE A 673 -13.82 -2.82 46.78
N ILE A 674 -12.97 -2.86 47.81
CA ILE A 674 -13.11 -3.79 48.95
C ILE A 674 -14.47 -3.59 49.63
N ASP A 675 -14.79 -2.35 50.05
CA ASP A 675 -16.06 -2.01 50.69
C ASP A 675 -17.27 -2.46 49.83
N ALA A 676 -17.22 -2.23 48.52
CA ALA A 676 -18.29 -2.55 47.59
C ALA A 676 -18.53 -4.07 47.47
N PHE A 677 -17.47 -4.85 47.33
CA PHE A 677 -17.57 -6.32 47.22
C PHE A 677 -18.01 -6.95 48.53
N GLU A 678 -17.44 -6.52 49.66
CA GLU A 678 -17.85 -7.01 50.98
C GLU A 678 -19.31 -6.68 51.29
N SER A 679 -19.83 -5.54 50.81
CA SER A 679 -21.25 -5.17 50.97
C SER A 679 -22.24 -6.11 50.26
N GLU A 680 -21.78 -6.86 49.25
CA GLU A 680 -22.55 -7.88 48.54
C GLU A 680 -22.17 -9.31 48.98
N ASN A 681 -21.48 -9.44 50.13
CA ASN A 681 -20.93 -10.70 50.65
C ASN A 681 -20.00 -11.42 49.65
N LEU A 682 -19.29 -10.67 48.80
CA LEU A 682 -18.27 -11.20 47.90
C LEU A 682 -16.88 -10.98 48.50
N ASP A 683 -16.06 -12.03 48.51
CA ASP A 683 -14.64 -11.89 48.82
C ASP A 683 -13.91 -11.35 47.58
N TRP A 684 -13.45 -10.10 47.68
CA TRP A 684 -12.74 -9.40 46.62
C TRP A 684 -11.46 -10.13 46.17
N ARG A 685 -10.85 -10.95 47.03
CA ARG A 685 -9.61 -11.70 46.74
C ARG A 685 -9.80 -12.78 45.66
N ASN A 686 -11.05 -13.18 45.40
CA ASN A 686 -11.37 -14.12 44.34
C ASN A 686 -11.35 -13.48 42.93
N TYR A 687 -11.17 -12.16 42.85
CA TYR A 687 -11.19 -11.42 41.60
C TYR A 687 -9.87 -10.68 41.41
N GLY A 688 -9.28 -10.78 40.22
CA GLY A 688 -7.98 -10.16 39.89
C GLY A 688 -7.97 -8.63 39.82
N LEU A 689 -8.93 -7.95 40.45
CA LEU A 689 -9.10 -6.49 40.43
C LEU A 689 -8.00 -5.77 41.24
N LEU A 690 -7.55 -6.38 42.33
CA LEU A 690 -6.59 -5.81 43.27
C LEU A 690 -5.39 -6.75 43.49
N THR A 691 -4.24 -6.14 43.75
CA THR A 691 -3.06 -6.81 44.32
C THR A 691 -2.80 -6.21 45.70
N TYR A 692 -2.44 -7.05 46.66
CA TYR A 692 -2.18 -6.67 48.05
C TYR A 692 -0.82 -7.19 48.49
N GLU A 693 -0.04 -6.35 49.18
CA GLU A 693 1.19 -6.77 49.85
C GLU A 693 1.30 -6.13 51.23
N GLU A 694 1.74 -6.92 52.20
CA GLU A 694 2.12 -6.48 53.55
C GLU A 694 3.57 -6.82 53.83
N TRP A 695 4.22 -6.01 54.66
CA TRP A 695 5.58 -6.28 55.13
C TRP A 695 5.72 -5.96 56.61
N ASP A 696 6.48 -6.79 57.30
CA ASP A 696 6.85 -6.57 58.69
C ASP A 696 7.77 -5.37 58.86
N ALA A 697 7.84 -4.86 60.08
CA ALA A 697 8.81 -3.85 60.43
C ALA A 697 10.23 -4.43 60.28
N ILE A 698 11.06 -3.78 59.47
CA ILE A 698 12.46 -4.13 59.34
C ILE A 698 13.23 -3.26 60.34
N PRO A 699 13.86 -3.86 61.38
CA PRO A 699 14.65 -3.10 62.34
C PRO A 699 15.87 -2.48 61.66
N GLU A 700 16.41 -1.41 62.26
CA GLU A 700 17.66 -0.82 61.79
C GLU A 700 18.78 -1.88 61.83
N VAL A 701 19.45 -2.08 60.69
CA VAL A 701 20.65 -2.90 60.60
C VAL A 701 21.85 -1.97 60.47
N LEU A 702 22.69 -1.94 61.51
CA LEU A 702 23.93 -1.16 61.48
C LEU A 702 24.97 -1.88 60.61
N ALA A 703 25.71 -1.10 59.82
CA ALA A 703 26.78 -1.65 59.00
C ALA A 703 27.85 -2.31 59.90
N LYS A 704 28.19 -3.56 59.60
CA LYS A 704 29.28 -4.30 60.25
C LYS A 704 30.28 -4.71 59.18
N PRO A 705 31.58 -4.46 59.37
CA PRO A 705 32.60 -4.92 58.44
C PRO A 705 32.66 -6.45 58.43
N GLU A 706 33.22 -6.99 57.36
CA GLU A 706 33.53 -8.41 57.23
C GLU A 706 34.46 -8.87 58.36
N VAL A 707 34.12 -9.99 59.00
CA VAL A 707 34.97 -10.63 60.01
C VAL A 707 35.74 -11.75 59.33
N LEU A 708 37.07 -11.62 59.33
CA LEU A 708 38.00 -12.62 58.81
C LEU A 708 38.53 -13.49 59.95
N ASP A 709 38.84 -14.75 59.68
CA ASP A 709 39.61 -15.60 60.57
C ASP A 709 41.12 -15.27 60.53
N GLU A 710 41.90 -16.00 61.34
CA GLU A 710 43.36 -15.83 61.45
C GLU A 710 44.13 -16.13 60.15
N ASN A 711 43.49 -16.74 59.15
CA ASN A 711 44.06 -17.05 57.84
C ASN A 711 43.56 -16.10 56.74
N GLY A 712 42.70 -15.13 57.08
CA GLY A 712 42.12 -14.17 56.14
C GLY A 712 40.90 -14.69 55.37
N GLU A 713 40.30 -15.81 55.79
CA GLU A 713 39.04 -16.28 55.22
C GLU A 713 37.83 -15.66 55.93
N VAL A 714 36.78 -15.39 55.15
CA VAL A 714 35.58 -14.71 55.63
C VAL A 714 34.73 -15.67 56.48
N ILE A 715 34.63 -15.38 57.77
CA ILE A 715 33.76 -16.14 58.69
C ILE A 715 32.43 -15.45 58.97
N GLN A 716 32.32 -14.14 58.69
CA GLN A 716 31.06 -13.41 58.68
C GLN A 716 31.11 -12.29 57.64
N ASN A 717 30.21 -12.33 56.65
CA ASN A 717 30.13 -11.32 55.59
C ASN A 717 29.80 -9.93 56.16
N ALA A 718 30.29 -8.90 55.48
CA ALA A 718 29.91 -7.52 55.79
C ALA A 718 28.37 -7.36 55.72
N THR A 719 27.81 -6.64 56.68
CA THR A 719 26.40 -6.24 56.67
C THR A 719 26.34 -4.77 56.27
N GLU A 720 25.53 -4.43 55.27
CA GLU A 720 25.33 -3.03 54.86
C GLU A 720 24.34 -2.31 55.80
N TYR A 721 24.44 -0.98 55.89
CA TYR A 721 23.48 -0.19 56.67
C TYR A 721 22.10 -0.27 56.01
N GLN A 722 21.10 -0.69 56.77
CA GLN A 722 19.69 -0.67 56.36
C GLN A 722 18.89 0.17 57.35
N ALA A 723 18.32 1.28 56.86
CA ALA A 723 17.46 2.14 57.65
C ALA A 723 16.19 1.37 58.12
N PRO A 724 15.67 1.66 59.32
CA PRO A 724 14.47 0.99 59.81
C PRO A 724 13.27 1.31 58.91
N LYS A 725 12.49 0.28 58.54
CA LYS A 725 11.24 0.42 57.78
C LYS A 725 10.09 -0.02 58.68
N ASN A 726 9.10 0.83 58.89
CA ASN A 726 7.91 0.46 59.65
C ASN A 726 7.12 -0.63 58.90
N ALA A 727 6.43 -1.47 59.67
CA ALA A 727 5.44 -2.39 59.12
C ALA A 727 4.41 -1.60 58.31
N GLY A 728 3.98 -2.15 57.19
CA GLY A 728 3.06 -1.46 56.29
C GLY A 728 2.42 -2.40 55.31
N GLU A 729 1.36 -1.90 54.68
CA GLU A 729 0.63 -2.61 53.65
C GLU A 729 0.35 -1.65 52.49
N ILE A 730 0.17 -2.22 51.29
CA ILE A 730 -0.20 -1.46 50.10
C ILE A 730 -1.20 -2.24 49.27
N TYR A 731 -2.21 -1.52 48.79
CA TYR A 731 -3.22 -2.04 47.88
C TYR A 731 -3.05 -1.38 46.52
N MET A 732 -3.04 -2.19 45.46
CA MET A 732 -2.78 -1.76 44.09
C MET A 732 -3.91 -2.25 43.18
N VAL A 733 -4.31 -1.41 42.23
CA VAL A 733 -5.43 -1.70 41.31
C VAL A 733 -4.91 -2.23 39.97
N ARG A 734 -5.54 -3.27 39.43
CA ARG A 734 -5.33 -3.72 38.04
C ARG A 734 -6.36 -3.06 37.13
N TYR A 735 -6.00 -1.90 36.56
CA TYR A 735 -6.95 -1.05 35.85
C TYR A 735 -7.59 -1.73 34.63
N GLU A 736 -6.87 -2.56 33.90
CA GLU A 736 -7.41 -3.28 32.74
C GLU A 736 -8.54 -4.25 33.12
N GLU A 737 -8.41 -4.95 34.26
CA GLU A 737 -9.45 -5.84 34.80
C GLU A 737 -10.65 -5.04 35.30
N CYS A 738 -10.41 -3.92 36.00
CA CYS A 738 -11.45 -3.00 36.44
C CYS A 738 -12.24 -2.42 35.26
N PHE A 739 -11.56 -2.01 34.18
CA PHE A 739 -12.23 -1.51 32.98
C PHE A 739 -13.02 -2.60 32.26
N ALA A 740 -12.53 -3.83 32.22
CA ALA A 740 -13.29 -4.95 31.67
C ALA A 740 -14.60 -5.19 32.42
N LEU A 741 -14.56 -5.12 33.76
CA LEU A 741 -15.74 -5.27 34.61
C LEU A 741 -16.71 -4.08 34.49
N GLU A 742 -16.20 -2.85 34.41
CA GLU A 742 -16.99 -1.64 34.16
C GLU A 742 -17.74 -1.73 32.81
N MET A 743 -17.06 -2.16 31.75
CA MET A 743 -17.70 -2.36 30.45
C MET A 743 -18.79 -3.43 30.49
N ALA A 744 -18.61 -4.50 31.27
CA ALA A 744 -19.64 -5.52 31.46
C ALA A 744 -20.86 -4.98 32.22
N TYR A 745 -20.63 -4.21 33.28
CA TYR A 745 -21.69 -3.54 34.05
C TYR A 745 -22.50 -2.57 33.17
N GLN A 746 -21.82 -1.70 32.41
CA GLN A 746 -22.49 -0.78 31.49
C GLN A 746 -23.28 -1.50 30.40
N ARG A 747 -22.75 -2.60 29.84
CA ARG A 747 -23.48 -3.42 28.87
C ARG A 747 -24.76 -4.01 29.47
N ARG A 748 -24.71 -4.47 30.72
CA ARG A 748 -25.91 -4.96 31.43
C ARG A 748 -26.96 -3.85 31.55
N LEU A 749 -26.57 -2.65 31.99
CA LEU A 749 -27.49 -1.51 32.10
C LEU A 749 -28.11 -1.14 30.75
N LEU A 750 -27.30 -1.09 29.69
CA LEU A 750 -27.78 -0.77 28.35
C LEU A 750 -28.79 -1.81 27.84
N ASN A 751 -28.54 -3.09 28.07
CA ASN A 751 -29.46 -4.16 27.69
C ASN A 751 -30.81 -4.05 28.40
N THR A 752 -30.82 -3.65 29.68
CA THR A 752 -32.05 -3.37 30.43
C THR A 752 -32.82 -2.18 29.87
N LEU A 753 -32.12 -1.15 29.35
CA LEU A 753 -32.76 0.01 28.72
C LEU A 753 -33.32 -0.28 27.33
N LEU A 754 -32.68 -1.15 26.55
CA LEU A 754 -33.10 -1.52 25.21
C LEU A 754 -34.24 -2.54 25.21
N ASN A 755 -34.34 -3.35 26.27
CA ASN A 755 -35.42 -4.32 26.47
C ASN A 755 -36.11 -4.05 27.83
N PRO A 756 -36.82 -2.92 27.99
CA PRO A 756 -37.59 -2.68 29.21
C PRO A 756 -38.70 -3.74 29.27
N GLN A 757 -38.72 -4.54 30.34
CA GLN A 757 -39.82 -5.47 30.61
C GLN A 757 -41.13 -4.73 30.86
#